data_AF-E1WUH1-F1
#
_entry.id   AF-E1WUH1-F1
#
_cell.length_a   1.000
_cell.length_b   1.000
_cell.length_c   1.000
_cell.angle_alpha   90.00
_cell.angle_beta   90.00
_cell.angle_gamma   90.00
#
_symmetry.space_group_name_H-M   'P 1'
#
loop_
_entity.id
_entity.type
_entity.pdbx_description
1 polymer ?
#
loop_
_entity_poly.entity_id
_entity_poly.type
_entity_poly.pdbx_seq_one_letter_code
_entity_poly.pdbx_strand_id
1 'polypeptide(L)'
;MFVPLSAQTPHTISGIVKDRASVPISGVNIRVEGQKWKASTGKEGKFTLEIPQNSTITFSSVGYEPVTIHSGEKKWIEITLKESQSLLPEITVTSTLKNSMKFVFAPSDLELIKDMLYLKTRYKIPSKRFQSDSRVIIQPILSNNSRGTQKNFSPIVYDGKNYDILLRRGNVCGDRAEKEYYSRFAQVIDPDSICNQTLTYADSCTVDDINDLYTTEVRIKISTFCQDEYRDTIRITNGIIYPMRFFNYNLSAMDLDNSYIPKQTPLNFNEKGEMHLRFRPEDANIYENEGKNAEELRKMKKALDDIDKDRTKTLTTFQIIGYTSPEGTYEYNLKLAKKRMKNAEGKVFENISEETIRKAKVDNDAVVESWTTVCELMEKDSIQEVSQLKELIKRARGNHNEISWGARRIKIYPLIRDRYLPRLRRVEYFYEYSELRTLNKDEIDALYKKDPQKLTASEFWSYIMSQKDATDEKREALYREALSIHPDLMIAANNLASLLIKQNRADTTLLKPFITQDAPSAILVNQTVAYLQKRDFKRANHFAELLPDNKDTEIVKALAAAMDGKYQEAYPIFEKQGGINQAILLLSMKQNSKAWEVLKKIEDTSPDTEYVKAIAANRLNNVNEAVIHLRNAITQKPSLKEIAQKDGDVLDLLDLLDLDKK
;
A
#
# COMPACT_ATOMS: atom_id res chain seq x y z
N MET A 1 -17.88 31.91 -2.24
CA MET A 1 -19.11 31.26 -1.73
C MET A 1 -19.16 29.88 -2.34
N PHE A 2 -18.67 28.85 -1.64
CA PHE A 2 -18.74 27.46 -2.10
C PHE A 2 -20.17 26.96 -1.87
N VAL A 3 -20.84 26.52 -2.93
CA VAL A 3 -22.15 25.87 -2.83
C VAL A 3 -21.89 24.45 -2.31
N PRO A 4 -22.50 24.02 -1.19
CA PRO A 4 -22.36 22.65 -0.72
C PRO A 4 -23.02 21.71 -1.73
N LEU A 5 -22.28 20.65 -2.13
CA LEU A 5 -22.84 19.53 -2.87
C LEU A 5 -23.95 18.92 -2.00
N SER A 6 -25.20 19.07 -2.43
CA SER A 6 -26.33 18.38 -1.79
C SER A 6 -26.10 16.88 -1.93
N ALA A 7 -26.06 16.16 -0.81
CA ALA A 7 -26.03 14.71 -0.80
C ALA A 7 -27.37 14.21 -1.40
N GLN A 8 -27.34 13.89 -2.69
CA GLN A 8 -28.48 13.31 -3.39
C GLN A 8 -28.83 11.97 -2.75
N THR A 9 -30.11 11.78 -2.40
CA THR A 9 -30.62 10.52 -1.87
C THR A 9 -30.31 9.38 -2.84
N PRO A 10 -29.58 8.33 -2.41
CA PRO A 10 -29.28 7.20 -3.27
C PRO A 10 -30.56 6.42 -3.60
N HIS A 11 -30.64 5.91 -4.83
CA HIS A 11 -31.72 5.04 -5.27
C HIS A 11 -31.16 3.84 -6.05
N THR A 12 -31.84 2.71 -5.94
CA THR A 12 -31.45 1.48 -6.65
C THR A 12 -32.04 1.47 -8.06
N ILE A 13 -31.19 1.32 -9.06
CA ILE A 13 -31.55 1.01 -10.44
C ILE A 13 -31.21 -0.43 -10.77
N SER A 14 -32.05 -1.09 -11.56
CA SER A 14 -31.76 -2.41 -12.11
C SER A 14 -31.90 -2.39 -13.63
N GLY A 15 -31.27 -3.33 -14.31
CA GLY A 15 -31.32 -3.35 -15.75
C GLY A 15 -30.65 -4.54 -16.39
N ILE A 16 -30.65 -4.54 -17.72
CA ILE A 16 -29.98 -5.54 -18.55
C ILE A 16 -29.22 -4.84 -19.67
N VAL A 17 -28.03 -5.34 -19.97
CA VAL A 17 -27.22 -4.92 -21.10
C VAL A 17 -27.26 -6.01 -22.17
N LYS A 18 -27.57 -5.64 -23.41
CA LYS A 18 -27.71 -6.53 -24.57
C LYS A 18 -26.98 -5.98 -25.78
N ASP A 19 -26.78 -6.80 -26.80
CA ASP A 19 -26.34 -6.37 -28.13
C ASP A 19 -27.52 -6.04 -29.06
N ARG A 20 -27.23 -5.67 -30.32
CA ARG A 20 -28.27 -5.40 -31.34
C ARG A 20 -29.14 -6.61 -31.69
N ALA A 21 -28.66 -7.82 -31.46
CA ALA A 21 -29.39 -9.07 -31.67
C ALA A 21 -30.22 -9.48 -30.43
N SER A 22 -30.32 -8.59 -29.43
CA SER A 22 -31.00 -8.83 -28.14
C SER A 22 -30.36 -9.91 -27.27
N VAL A 23 -29.08 -10.26 -27.53
CA VAL A 23 -28.32 -11.21 -26.71
C VAL A 23 -27.76 -10.48 -25.49
N PRO A 24 -27.95 -10.99 -24.26
CA PRO A 24 -27.39 -10.38 -23.05
C PRO A 24 -25.86 -10.40 -23.03
N ILE A 25 -25.25 -9.28 -22.60
CA ILE A 25 -23.80 -9.12 -22.53
C ILE A 25 -23.35 -9.18 -21.07
N SER A 26 -22.64 -10.25 -20.73
CA SER A 26 -22.01 -10.44 -19.42
C SER A 26 -20.71 -9.63 -19.30
N GLY A 27 -20.37 -9.20 -18.08
CA GLY A 27 -19.08 -8.56 -17.79
C GLY A 27 -18.93 -7.12 -18.30
N VAL A 28 -20.04 -6.45 -18.63
CA VAL A 28 -20.05 -5.04 -19.02
C VAL A 28 -19.67 -4.19 -17.81
N ASN A 29 -18.65 -3.35 -17.94
CA ASN A 29 -18.27 -2.38 -16.92
C ASN A 29 -19.27 -1.23 -16.86
N ILE A 30 -19.72 -0.91 -15.65
CA ILE A 30 -20.66 0.17 -15.37
C ILE A 30 -19.94 1.20 -14.50
N ARG A 31 -19.75 2.41 -15.04
CA ARG A 31 -19.09 3.53 -14.35
C ARG A 31 -20.11 4.65 -14.11
N VAL A 32 -20.19 5.12 -12.88
CA VAL A 32 -21.01 6.28 -12.50
C VAL A 32 -20.09 7.47 -12.27
N GLU A 33 -20.35 8.58 -12.94
CA GLU A 33 -19.53 9.79 -12.84
C GLU A 33 -19.52 10.33 -11.39
N GLY A 34 -18.34 10.64 -10.86
CA GLY A 34 -18.16 11.08 -9.46
C GLY A 34 -18.08 9.95 -8.41
N GLN A 35 -18.37 8.70 -8.75
CA GLN A 35 -18.23 7.55 -7.84
C GLN A 35 -16.88 6.84 -8.04
N LYS A 36 -16.23 6.44 -6.94
CA LYS A 36 -14.90 5.77 -6.97
C LYS A 36 -14.97 4.26 -7.22
N TRP A 37 -16.13 3.63 -7.02
CA TRP A 37 -16.33 2.19 -7.21
C TRP A 37 -16.96 1.90 -8.58
N LYS A 38 -16.73 0.68 -9.10
CA LYS A 38 -17.21 0.20 -10.40
C LYS A 38 -18.07 -1.05 -10.19
N ALA A 39 -19.13 -1.21 -10.96
CA ALA A 39 -19.93 -2.43 -11.00
C ALA A 39 -19.84 -3.10 -12.36
N SER A 40 -20.27 -4.35 -12.46
CA SER A 40 -20.34 -5.07 -13.72
C SER A 40 -21.64 -5.85 -13.89
N THR A 41 -22.01 -6.16 -15.12
CA THR A 41 -23.14 -7.06 -15.38
C THR A 41 -22.79 -8.50 -15.02
N GLY A 42 -23.75 -9.21 -14.44
CA GLY A 42 -23.65 -10.65 -14.19
C GLY A 42 -23.78 -11.47 -15.48
N LYS A 43 -23.73 -12.81 -15.34
CA LYS A 43 -23.74 -13.77 -16.45
C LYS A 43 -24.96 -13.66 -17.39
N GLU A 44 -26.08 -13.13 -16.89
CA GLU A 44 -27.31 -12.90 -17.67
C GLU A 44 -27.39 -11.47 -18.26
N GLY A 45 -26.29 -10.71 -18.24
CA GLY A 45 -26.26 -9.31 -18.65
C GLY A 45 -27.01 -8.36 -17.72
N LYS A 46 -27.56 -8.85 -16.61
CA LYS A 46 -28.29 -8.06 -15.61
C LYS A 46 -27.35 -7.33 -14.65
N PHE A 47 -27.79 -6.17 -14.17
CA PHE A 47 -27.12 -5.42 -13.12
C PHE A 47 -28.14 -4.80 -12.15
N THR A 48 -27.66 -4.54 -10.93
CA THR A 48 -28.37 -3.77 -9.90
C THR A 48 -27.37 -2.86 -9.23
N LEU A 49 -27.68 -1.56 -9.11
CA LEU A 49 -26.74 -0.54 -8.67
C LEU A 49 -27.45 0.54 -7.86
N GLU A 50 -26.84 0.98 -6.76
CA GLU A 50 -27.33 2.09 -5.95
C GLU A 50 -26.57 3.37 -6.33
N ILE A 51 -27.29 4.38 -6.82
CA ILE A 51 -26.71 5.63 -7.35
C ILE A 51 -27.42 6.88 -6.83
N PRO A 52 -26.71 8.02 -6.78
CA PRO A 52 -27.33 9.34 -6.66
C PRO A 52 -28.37 9.59 -7.78
N GLN A 53 -29.41 10.36 -7.50
CA GLN A 53 -30.41 10.76 -8.51
C GLN A 53 -29.77 11.54 -9.67
N ASN A 54 -30.24 11.30 -10.91
CA ASN A 54 -29.72 11.94 -12.11
C ASN A 54 -28.21 11.75 -12.36
N SER A 55 -27.67 10.57 -12.04
CA SER A 55 -26.27 10.26 -12.31
C SER A 55 -26.01 10.00 -13.80
N THR A 56 -24.83 10.41 -14.30
CA THR A 56 -24.30 10.01 -15.60
C THR A 56 -23.65 8.63 -15.47
N ILE A 57 -24.07 7.68 -16.31
CA ILE A 57 -23.61 6.29 -16.26
C ILE A 57 -23.06 5.89 -17.62
N THR A 58 -21.82 5.41 -17.65
CA THR A 58 -21.16 4.85 -18.83
C THR A 58 -21.07 3.34 -18.73
N PHE A 59 -21.57 2.66 -19.76
CA PHE A 59 -21.49 1.22 -19.96
C PHE A 59 -20.41 0.94 -21.00
N SER A 60 -19.43 0.11 -20.66
CA SER A 60 -18.36 -0.26 -21.59
C SER A 60 -18.05 -1.75 -21.50
N SER A 61 -17.88 -2.38 -22.66
CA SER A 61 -17.49 -3.78 -22.77
C SER A 61 -16.52 -3.94 -23.93
N VAL A 62 -15.58 -4.87 -23.78
CA VAL A 62 -14.57 -5.13 -24.81
C VAL A 62 -15.27 -5.64 -26.07
N GLY A 63 -14.95 -5.03 -27.22
CA GLY A 63 -15.59 -5.35 -28.49
C GLY A 63 -16.90 -4.61 -28.75
N TYR A 64 -17.28 -3.66 -27.90
CA TYR A 64 -18.45 -2.80 -28.08
C TYR A 64 -18.09 -1.32 -27.94
N GLU A 65 -18.81 -0.45 -28.64
CA GLU A 65 -18.75 0.99 -28.44
C GLU A 65 -19.35 1.33 -27.07
N PRO A 66 -18.69 2.18 -26.26
CA PRO A 66 -19.22 2.58 -24.96
C PRO A 66 -20.49 3.42 -25.14
N VAL A 67 -21.47 3.21 -24.26
CA VAL A 67 -22.74 3.95 -24.27
C VAL A 67 -22.87 4.69 -22.94
N THR A 68 -23.12 6.01 -23.01
CA THR A 68 -23.34 6.86 -21.84
C THR A 68 -24.78 7.33 -21.80
N ILE A 69 -25.43 7.22 -20.63
CA ILE A 69 -26.81 7.65 -20.38
C ILE A 69 -26.93 8.46 -19.08
N HIS A 70 -28.03 9.20 -18.94
CA HIS A 70 -28.45 9.78 -17.67
C HIS A 70 -29.53 8.90 -17.03
N SER A 71 -29.39 8.59 -15.74
CA SER A 71 -30.28 7.64 -15.05
C SER A 71 -31.74 8.10 -14.95
N GLY A 72 -31.97 9.42 -14.88
CA GLY A 72 -33.29 10.00 -14.64
C GLY A 72 -33.95 9.45 -13.36
N GLU A 73 -35.29 9.30 -13.40
CA GLU A 73 -36.12 8.71 -12.33
C GLU A 73 -36.45 7.21 -12.56
N LYS A 74 -35.91 6.57 -13.60
CA LYS A 74 -36.31 5.21 -14.00
C LYS A 74 -35.63 4.15 -13.13
N LYS A 75 -36.45 3.27 -12.53
CA LYS A 75 -35.97 2.11 -11.73
C LYS A 75 -35.45 0.94 -12.57
N TRP A 76 -35.86 0.86 -13.84
CA TRP A 76 -35.44 -0.18 -14.78
C TRP A 76 -34.88 0.43 -16.07
N ILE A 77 -33.70 -0.04 -16.50
CA ILE A 77 -32.99 0.48 -17.68
C ILE A 77 -32.53 -0.70 -18.56
N GLU A 78 -32.75 -0.59 -19.87
CA GLU A 78 -32.21 -1.52 -20.86
C GLU A 78 -31.19 -0.79 -21.73
N ILE A 79 -29.98 -1.36 -21.83
CA ILE A 79 -28.88 -0.79 -22.60
C ILE A 79 -28.53 -1.71 -23.76
N THR A 80 -28.47 -1.15 -24.97
CA THR A 80 -28.00 -1.86 -26.16
C THR A 80 -26.61 -1.36 -26.53
N LEU A 81 -25.60 -2.21 -26.41
CA LEU A 81 -24.25 -1.91 -26.87
C LEU A 81 -24.11 -2.28 -28.35
N LYS A 82 -23.41 -1.42 -29.10
CA LYS A 82 -23.09 -1.65 -30.52
C LYS A 82 -21.73 -2.31 -30.60
N GLU A 83 -21.59 -3.37 -31.40
CA GLU A 83 -20.27 -3.98 -31.62
C GLU A 83 -19.30 -2.96 -32.20
N SER A 84 -18.10 -2.90 -31.62
CA SER A 84 -16.99 -2.11 -32.15
C SER A 84 -16.47 -2.82 -33.40
N GLN A 85 -16.50 -2.13 -34.54
CA GLN A 85 -15.97 -2.64 -35.80
C GLN A 85 -14.43 -2.72 -35.76
N SER A 86 -13.91 -3.72 -35.06
CA SER A 86 -12.57 -4.23 -35.29
C SER A 86 -12.72 -5.39 -36.28
N LEU A 87 -12.13 -5.24 -37.47
CA LEU A 87 -12.21 -6.18 -38.59
C LEU A 87 -11.69 -7.56 -38.18
N LEU A 88 -12.58 -8.44 -37.71
CA LEU A 88 -12.31 -9.87 -37.73
C LEU A 88 -12.46 -10.35 -39.18
N PRO A 89 -11.55 -11.19 -39.71
CA PRO A 89 -11.63 -11.70 -41.08
C PRO A 89 -12.95 -12.44 -41.29
N GLU A 90 -13.75 -11.98 -42.26
CA GLU A 90 -15.06 -12.54 -42.58
C GLU A 90 -14.95 -14.05 -42.84
N ILE A 91 -15.90 -14.85 -42.33
CA ILE A 91 -15.93 -16.28 -42.67
C ILE A 91 -16.40 -16.38 -44.11
N THR A 92 -15.47 -16.34 -45.06
CA THR A 92 -15.77 -16.49 -46.49
C THR A 92 -16.16 -17.93 -46.78
N VAL A 93 -17.46 -18.18 -46.89
CA VAL A 93 -18.01 -19.50 -47.23
C VAL A 93 -18.05 -19.59 -48.76
N THR A 94 -17.07 -20.25 -49.38
CA THR A 94 -17.18 -20.70 -50.78
C THR A 94 -18.39 -21.64 -50.92
N SER A 95 -19.06 -21.65 -52.08
CA SER A 95 -20.34 -22.37 -52.27
C SER A 95 -20.29 -23.87 -51.89
N THR A 96 -19.11 -24.49 -51.91
CA THR A 96 -18.80 -25.85 -51.46
C THR A 96 -19.04 -26.09 -49.96
N LEU A 97 -18.99 -25.06 -49.11
CA LEU A 97 -19.20 -25.17 -47.66
C LEU A 97 -20.67 -25.06 -47.22
N LYS A 98 -21.58 -24.51 -48.05
CA LYS A 98 -23.02 -24.39 -47.73
C LYS A 98 -23.72 -25.76 -47.61
N ASN A 99 -23.18 -26.80 -48.26
CA ASN A 99 -23.65 -28.18 -48.14
C ASN A 99 -22.79 -29.03 -47.18
N SER A 100 -21.80 -28.42 -46.50
CA SER A 100 -20.90 -29.16 -45.61
C SER A 100 -21.59 -29.48 -44.27
N MET A 101 -21.49 -30.72 -43.81
CA MET A 101 -21.98 -31.17 -42.50
C MET A 101 -20.98 -30.88 -41.35
N LYS A 102 -20.05 -29.93 -41.56
CA LYS A 102 -18.97 -29.61 -40.65
C LYS A 102 -19.23 -28.30 -39.94
N PHE A 103 -18.86 -28.24 -38.67
CA PHE A 103 -18.78 -26.96 -37.97
C PHE A 103 -17.64 -26.13 -38.55
N VAL A 104 -17.86 -24.83 -38.65
CA VAL A 104 -16.85 -23.90 -39.12
C VAL A 104 -16.55 -22.94 -37.99
N PHE A 105 -15.28 -22.84 -37.63
CA PHE A 105 -14.76 -21.81 -36.72
C PHE A 105 -13.79 -20.94 -37.50
N ALA A 106 -13.88 -19.63 -37.32
CA ALA A 106 -12.87 -18.71 -37.79
C ALA A 106 -11.57 -18.95 -36.99
N PRO A 107 -10.38 -18.92 -37.63
CA PRO A 107 -9.13 -18.75 -36.92
C PRO A 107 -9.27 -17.58 -35.94
N SER A 108 -8.79 -17.78 -34.73
CA SER A 108 -9.03 -16.83 -33.64
C SER A 108 -7.73 -16.46 -32.95
N ASP A 109 -7.67 -15.20 -32.58
CA ASP A 109 -6.55 -14.64 -31.85
C ASP A 109 -6.74 -14.93 -30.35
N LEU A 110 -5.65 -15.35 -29.71
CA LEU A 110 -5.61 -15.64 -28.28
C LEU A 110 -4.83 -14.52 -27.58
N GLU A 111 -5.52 -13.43 -27.27
CA GLU A 111 -4.88 -12.19 -26.83
C GLU A 111 -4.66 -12.18 -25.32
N LEU A 112 -3.42 -11.92 -24.89
CA LEU A 112 -3.11 -11.71 -23.49
C LEU A 112 -3.16 -10.21 -23.16
N ILE A 113 -4.03 -9.83 -22.22
CA ILE A 113 -4.10 -8.47 -21.67
C ILE A 113 -3.96 -8.60 -20.15
N LYS A 114 -2.87 -8.05 -19.61
CA LYS A 114 -2.43 -8.22 -18.21
C LYS A 114 -2.08 -9.69 -17.89
N ASP A 115 -2.98 -10.37 -17.20
CA ASP A 115 -2.96 -11.76 -16.74
C ASP A 115 -4.16 -12.57 -17.25
N MET A 116 -5.00 -11.92 -18.07
CA MET A 116 -6.21 -12.49 -18.64
C MET A 116 -6.03 -12.74 -20.13
N LEU A 117 -6.33 -13.95 -20.54
CA LEU A 117 -6.21 -14.42 -21.90
C LEU A 117 -7.61 -14.50 -22.50
N TYR A 118 -7.82 -13.74 -23.56
CA TYR A 118 -9.10 -13.49 -24.20
C TYR A 118 -9.18 -14.31 -25.49
N LEU A 119 -10.27 -15.05 -25.59
CA LEU A 119 -10.61 -15.83 -26.78
C LEU A 119 -11.82 -15.19 -27.44
N LYS A 120 -11.68 -14.74 -28.68
CA LYS A 120 -12.80 -14.27 -29.50
C LYS A 120 -12.82 -15.02 -30.83
N THR A 121 -13.91 -15.75 -31.07
CA THR A 121 -14.10 -16.51 -32.31
C THR A 121 -15.46 -16.26 -32.92
N ARG A 122 -15.57 -16.58 -34.21
CA ARG A 122 -16.87 -16.69 -34.89
C ARG A 122 -17.04 -18.11 -35.39
N TYR A 123 -18.26 -18.60 -35.34
CA TYR A 123 -18.55 -19.96 -35.74
C TYR A 123 -19.90 -20.08 -36.44
N LYS A 124 -20.09 -21.18 -37.16
CA LYS A 124 -21.33 -21.53 -37.84
C LYS A 124 -21.72 -22.96 -37.51
N ILE A 125 -23.02 -23.14 -37.22
CA ILE A 125 -23.62 -24.45 -36.99
C ILE A 125 -24.26 -24.92 -38.31
N PRO A 126 -23.90 -26.10 -38.84
CA PRO A 126 -24.46 -26.60 -40.09
C PRO A 126 -25.93 -27.03 -39.90
N SER A 127 -26.82 -26.59 -40.80
CA SER A 127 -28.28 -26.80 -40.69
C SER A 127 -28.74 -28.25 -40.64
N LYS A 128 -27.94 -29.21 -41.13
CA LYS A 128 -28.28 -30.64 -41.11
C LYS A 128 -27.89 -31.35 -39.82
N ARG A 129 -27.26 -30.68 -38.86
CA ARG A 129 -26.72 -31.29 -37.63
C ARG A 129 -27.50 -30.94 -36.36
N PHE A 130 -28.07 -29.74 -36.28
CA PHE A 130 -28.88 -29.32 -35.14
C PHE A 130 -30.37 -29.50 -35.45
N GLN A 131 -31.08 -30.24 -34.61
CA GLN A 131 -32.51 -30.56 -34.77
C GLN A 131 -33.28 -30.18 -33.49
N SER A 132 -34.60 -30.14 -33.59
CA SER A 132 -35.46 -29.72 -32.47
C SER A 132 -35.39 -30.66 -31.26
N ASP A 133 -34.96 -31.90 -31.45
CA ASP A 133 -34.84 -32.96 -30.45
C ASP A 133 -33.39 -33.24 -30.01
N SER A 134 -32.44 -32.38 -30.40
CA SER A 134 -31.04 -32.50 -30.01
C SER A 134 -30.53 -31.31 -29.21
N ARG A 135 -29.42 -31.54 -28.51
CA ARG A 135 -28.62 -30.53 -27.82
C ARG A 135 -27.26 -30.43 -28.51
N VAL A 136 -26.81 -29.21 -28.78
CA VAL A 136 -25.47 -28.89 -29.25
C VAL A 136 -24.66 -28.36 -28.07
N ILE A 137 -23.50 -28.96 -27.82
CA ILE A 137 -22.51 -28.52 -26.85
C ILE A 137 -21.25 -28.16 -27.61
N ILE A 138 -20.77 -26.95 -27.43
CA ILE A 138 -19.47 -26.48 -27.94
C ILE A 138 -18.66 -26.06 -26.73
N GLN A 139 -17.61 -26.80 -26.43
CA GLN A 139 -16.74 -26.61 -25.28
C GLN A 139 -15.35 -26.19 -25.75
N PRO A 140 -15.02 -24.88 -25.68
CA PRO A 140 -13.65 -24.43 -25.86
C PRO A 140 -12.80 -24.81 -24.65
N ILE A 141 -11.61 -25.33 -24.90
CA ILE A 141 -10.66 -25.83 -23.91
C ILE A 141 -9.31 -25.18 -24.22
N LEU A 142 -8.77 -24.47 -23.24
CA LEU A 142 -7.40 -23.99 -23.26
C LEU A 142 -6.48 -25.12 -22.81
N SER A 143 -5.60 -25.57 -23.69
CA SER A 143 -4.54 -26.53 -23.39
C SER A 143 -3.22 -25.79 -23.19
N ASN A 144 -2.58 -25.97 -22.04
CA ASN A 144 -1.20 -25.56 -21.80
C ASN A 144 -0.29 -26.74 -22.18
N ASN A 145 0.28 -26.70 -23.38
CA ASN A 145 1.11 -27.77 -23.92
C ASN A 145 2.47 -27.86 -23.24
N SER A 146 2.95 -26.76 -22.66
CA SER A 146 4.21 -26.75 -21.91
C SER A 146 4.10 -27.48 -20.57
N ARG A 147 2.92 -27.47 -19.94
CA ARG A 147 2.70 -28.08 -18.62
C ARG A 147 1.79 -29.30 -18.61
N GLY A 148 1.12 -29.60 -19.73
CA GLY A 148 0.13 -30.68 -19.83
C GLY A 148 -1.17 -30.43 -19.06
N THR A 149 -1.49 -29.17 -18.77
CA THR A 149 -2.71 -28.78 -18.04
C THR A 149 -3.80 -28.27 -18.99
N GLN A 150 -5.07 -28.36 -18.56
CA GLN A 150 -6.21 -27.87 -19.32
C GLN A 150 -7.13 -27.01 -18.47
N LYS A 151 -7.70 -25.95 -19.06
CA LYS A 151 -8.74 -25.12 -18.47
C LYS A 151 -9.91 -25.01 -19.45
N ASN A 152 -11.13 -25.13 -18.94
CA ASN A 152 -12.33 -24.97 -19.75
C ASN A 152 -12.75 -23.51 -19.77
N PHE A 153 -13.05 -22.99 -20.96
CA PHE A 153 -13.86 -21.79 -21.07
C PHE A 153 -15.35 -22.14 -20.85
N SER A 154 -16.20 -21.12 -20.79
CA SER A 154 -17.65 -21.30 -20.68
C SER A 154 -18.18 -22.05 -21.92
N PRO A 155 -18.92 -23.15 -21.75
CA PRO A 155 -19.48 -23.87 -22.89
C PRO A 155 -20.61 -23.06 -23.53
N ILE A 156 -20.76 -23.22 -24.84
CA ILE A 156 -21.95 -22.79 -25.58
C ILE A 156 -22.87 -24.00 -25.67
N VAL A 157 -24.11 -23.84 -25.21
CA VAL A 157 -25.09 -24.93 -25.20
C VAL A 157 -26.39 -24.46 -25.84
N TYR A 158 -26.83 -25.16 -26.88
CA TYR A 158 -28.11 -24.92 -27.55
C TYR A 158 -29.00 -26.14 -27.42
N ASP A 159 -30.20 -25.93 -26.91
CA ASP A 159 -31.22 -26.97 -26.80
C ASP A 159 -32.30 -26.74 -27.84
N GLY A 160 -32.60 -27.78 -28.62
CA GLY A 160 -33.80 -27.80 -29.42
C GLY A 160 -35.04 -27.83 -28.53
N LYS A 161 -36.15 -27.26 -29.03
CA LYS A 161 -37.41 -27.13 -28.28
C LYS A 161 -37.90 -28.47 -27.69
N ASN A 162 -37.83 -29.55 -28.46
CA ASN A 162 -38.27 -30.88 -28.00
C ASN A 162 -37.29 -31.48 -26.98
N TYR A 163 -35.99 -31.24 -27.13
CA TYR A 163 -34.99 -31.68 -26.15
C TYR A 163 -35.23 -31.06 -24.77
N ASP A 164 -35.44 -29.75 -24.72
CA ASP A 164 -35.75 -29.02 -23.48
C ASP A 164 -37.08 -29.46 -22.86
N ILE A 165 -38.12 -29.72 -23.66
CA ILE A 165 -39.39 -30.30 -23.17
C ILE A 165 -39.13 -31.65 -22.48
N LEU A 166 -38.31 -32.51 -23.09
CA LEU A 166 -37.99 -33.82 -22.51
C LEU A 166 -37.22 -33.68 -21.18
N LEU A 167 -36.31 -32.71 -21.06
CA LEU A 167 -35.62 -32.39 -19.80
C LEU A 167 -36.59 -31.92 -18.72
N ARG A 168 -37.47 -30.96 -19.03
CA ARG A 168 -38.43 -30.39 -18.06
C ARG A 168 -39.47 -31.40 -17.58
N ARG A 169 -39.78 -32.40 -18.41
CA ARG A 169 -40.66 -33.53 -18.04
C ARG A 169 -39.98 -34.54 -17.12
N GLY A 170 -38.72 -34.34 -16.76
CA GLY A 170 -37.99 -35.22 -15.83
C GLY A 170 -37.60 -36.56 -16.45
N ASN A 171 -37.51 -36.66 -17.78
CA ASN A 171 -37.10 -37.89 -18.42
C ASN A 171 -35.63 -38.21 -18.07
N VAL A 172 -35.33 -39.50 -17.89
CA VAL A 172 -34.02 -39.98 -17.45
C VAL A 172 -33.41 -40.87 -18.52
N CYS A 173 -32.37 -40.38 -19.19
CA CYS A 173 -31.44 -41.20 -19.98
C CYS A 173 -30.13 -40.42 -20.21
N GLY A 174 -29.06 -41.11 -20.60
CA GLY A 174 -27.71 -40.51 -20.70
C GLY A 174 -27.10 -40.15 -19.33
N ASP A 175 -25.99 -39.41 -19.34
CA ASP A 175 -25.34 -38.94 -18.11
C ASP A 175 -26.14 -37.76 -17.50
N ARG A 176 -26.70 -38.00 -16.32
CA ARG A 176 -27.50 -37.01 -15.58
C ARG A 176 -26.65 -35.83 -15.12
N ALA A 177 -25.43 -36.05 -14.65
CA ALA A 177 -24.56 -35.01 -14.13
C ALA A 177 -24.07 -34.10 -15.27
N GLU A 178 -23.71 -34.68 -16.41
CA GLU A 178 -23.35 -33.93 -17.62
C GLU A 178 -24.53 -33.05 -18.10
N LYS A 179 -25.73 -33.64 -18.17
CA LYS A 179 -26.94 -32.91 -18.58
C LYS A 179 -27.24 -31.76 -17.64
N GLU A 180 -27.14 -31.97 -16.33
CA GLU A 180 -27.36 -30.93 -15.32
C GLU A 180 -26.30 -29.82 -15.44
N TYR A 181 -25.03 -30.19 -15.61
CA TYR A 181 -23.92 -29.24 -15.80
C TYR A 181 -24.18 -28.29 -16.98
N TYR A 182 -24.48 -28.83 -18.16
CA TYR A 182 -24.66 -28.06 -19.40
C TYR A 182 -26.00 -27.33 -19.47
N SER A 183 -27.05 -27.81 -18.79
CA SER A 183 -28.35 -27.12 -18.76
C SER A 183 -28.25 -25.73 -18.13
N ARG A 184 -27.25 -25.48 -17.27
CA ARG A 184 -26.98 -24.16 -16.69
C ARG A 184 -26.52 -23.11 -17.71
N PHE A 185 -26.09 -23.55 -18.89
CA PHE A 185 -25.61 -22.71 -19.99
C PHE A 185 -26.53 -22.79 -21.22
N ALA A 186 -27.57 -23.64 -21.17
CA ALA A 186 -28.40 -23.96 -22.32
C ALA A 186 -29.31 -22.80 -22.72
N GLN A 187 -29.31 -22.49 -24.01
CA GLN A 187 -30.27 -21.59 -24.64
C GLN A 187 -31.24 -22.42 -25.48
N VAL A 188 -32.54 -22.29 -25.22
CA VAL A 188 -33.58 -22.97 -26.00
C VAL A 188 -33.80 -22.18 -27.28
N ILE A 189 -33.43 -22.75 -28.42
CA ILE A 189 -33.40 -22.06 -29.71
C ILE A 189 -34.04 -22.93 -30.80
N ASP A 190 -34.69 -22.28 -31.76
CA ASP A 190 -35.13 -22.92 -32.98
C ASP A 190 -33.94 -23.12 -33.94
N PRO A 191 -33.60 -24.36 -34.36
CA PRO A 191 -32.44 -24.60 -35.22
C PRO A 191 -32.36 -23.70 -36.45
N ASP A 192 -33.49 -23.41 -37.09
CA ASP A 192 -33.53 -22.59 -38.31
C ASP A 192 -33.12 -21.13 -38.06
N SER A 193 -33.20 -20.67 -36.82
CA SER A 193 -32.86 -19.29 -36.45
C SER A 193 -31.35 -19.03 -36.29
N ILE A 194 -30.53 -20.07 -36.15
CA ILE A 194 -29.07 -19.92 -35.92
C ILE A 194 -28.22 -20.72 -36.90
N CYS A 195 -28.77 -21.76 -37.52
CA CYS A 195 -28.03 -22.57 -38.46
C CYS A 195 -27.59 -21.75 -39.68
N ASN A 196 -26.36 -21.99 -40.13
CA ASN A 196 -25.66 -21.28 -41.20
C ASN A 196 -25.45 -19.76 -40.98
N GLN A 197 -25.94 -19.20 -39.87
CA GLN A 197 -25.64 -17.83 -39.47
C GLN A 197 -24.25 -17.75 -38.85
N THR A 198 -23.62 -16.58 -38.98
CA THR A 198 -22.36 -16.29 -38.30
C THR A 198 -22.65 -15.92 -36.85
N LEU A 199 -22.25 -16.78 -35.93
CA LEU A 199 -22.36 -16.56 -34.49
C LEU A 199 -21.01 -16.11 -33.93
N THR A 200 -21.03 -15.37 -32.83
CA THR A 200 -19.82 -14.88 -32.16
C THR A 200 -19.71 -15.50 -30.77
N TYR A 201 -18.50 -15.81 -30.34
CA TYR A 201 -18.17 -16.25 -29.01
C TYR A 201 -17.01 -15.42 -28.47
N ALA A 202 -17.12 -14.99 -27.21
CA ALA A 202 -16.06 -14.31 -26.49
C ALA A 202 -16.05 -14.78 -25.04
N ASP A 203 -14.87 -15.15 -24.55
CA ASP A 203 -14.66 -15.49 -23.14
C ASP A 203 -13.20 -15.19 -22.75
N SER A 204 -12.90 -15.28 -21.46
CA SER A 204 -11.56 -15.03 -20.93
C SER A 204 -11.22 -15.97 -19.78
N CYS A 205 -9.93 -16.25 -19.60
CA CYS A 205 -9.45 -17.03 -18.46
C CYS A 205 -8.05 -16.59 -18.03
N THR A 206 -7.61 -17.01 -16.85
CA THR A 206 -6.26 -16.72 -16.35
C THR A 206 -5.22 -17.68 -16.94
N VAL A 207 -4.01 -17.17 -17.12
CA VAL A 207 -2.84 -17.97 -17.52
C VAL A 207 -2.02 -18.41 -16.31
N ASP A 208 -1.33 -19.54 -16.45
CA ASP A 208 -0.40 -20.02 -15.41
C ASP A 208 0.97 -19.33 -15.56
N ASP A 209 1.47 -19.27 -16.79
CA ASP A 209 2.69 -18.54 -17.18
C ASP A 209 2.54 -17.99 -18.60
N ILE A 210 3.01 -16.77 -18.84
CA ILE A 210 2.96 -16.09 -20.15
C ILE A 210 3.94 -16.66 -21.18
N ASN A 211 4.88 -17.47 -20.73
CA ASN A 211 5.92 -18.09 -21.57
C ASN A 211 5.60 -19.54 -21.95
N ASP A 212 4.43 -20.03 -21.57
CA ASP A 212 3.94 -21.35 -21.94
C ASP A 212 3.26 -21.33 -23.32
N LEU A 213 3.27 -22.49 -23.99
CA LEU A 213 2.56 -22.70 -25.25
C LEU A 213 1.09 -23.03 -24.98
N TYR A 214 0.20 -22.10 -25.30
CA TYR A 214 -1.24 -22.32 -25.22
C TYR A 214 -1.86 -22.58 -26.59
N THR A 215 -2.78 -23.54 -26.63
CA THR A 215 -3.62 -23.81 -27.79
C THR A 215 -5.06 -23.93 -27.35
N THR A 216 -5.99 -23.46 -28.16
CA THR A 216 -7.42 -23.66 -27.89
C THR A 216 -7.99 -24.71 -28.82
N GLU A 217 -8.57 -25.74 -28.22
CA GLU A 217 -9.36 -26.75 -28.91
C GLU A 217 -10.83 -26.58 -28.57
N VAL A 218 -11.69 -26.72 -29.56
CA VAL A 218 -13.14 -26.69 -29.39
C VAL A 218 -13.65 -28.11 -29.56
N ARG A 219 -14.13 -28.70 -28.48
CA ARG A 219 -14.82 -29.99 -28.49
C ARG A 219 -16.30 -29.76 -28.74
N ILE A 220 -16.83 -30.40 -29.77
CA ILE A 220 -18.21 -30.26 -30.19
C ILE A 220 -18.89 -31.59 -29.96
N LYS A 221 -20.08 -31.55 -29.37
CA LYS A 221 -20.90 -32.72 -29.13
C LYS A 221 -22.34 -32.39 -29.49
N ILE A 222 -22.98 -33.24 -30.27
CA ILE A 222 -24.43 -33.18 -30.52
C ILE A 222 -25.02 -34.46 -29.99
N SER A 223 -26.05 -34.33 -29.16
CA SER A 223 -26.73 -35.47 -28.56
C SER A 223 -28.23 -35.32 -28.75
N THR A 224 -28.88 -36.38 -29.23
CA THR A 224 -30.32 -36.55 -28.95
C THR A 224 -30.50 -36.88 -27.48
N PHE A 225 -31.74 -37.00 -27.02
CA PHE A 225 -32.01 -37.09 -25.59
C PHE A 225 -31.23 -38.25 -24.91
N CYS A 226 -30.99 -39.38 -25.58
CA CYS A 226 -30.36 -40.54 -24.95
C CYS A 226 -28.99 -40.95 -25.51
N GLN A 227 -28.55 -40.38 -26.64
CA GLN A 227 -27.32 -40.80 -27.29
C GLN A 227 -26.58 -39.63 -27.94
N ASP A 228 -25.26 -39.76 -28.00
CA ASP A 228 -24.39 -38.84 -28.72
C ASP A 228 -24.40 -39.18 -30.21
N GLU A 229 -24.77 -38.23 -31.05
CA GLU A 229 -24.87 -38.43 -32.51
C GLU A 229 -23.66 -37.88 -33.26
N TYR A 230 -22.96 -36.94 -32.63
CA TYR A 230 -21.81 -36.29 -33.24
C TYR A 230 -20.79 -35.89 -32.18
N ARG A 231 -19.52 -36.11 -32.51
CA ARG A 231 -18.39 -35.57 -31.77
C ARG A 231 -17.35 -35.07 -32.76
N ASP A 232 -16.77 -33.92 -32.45
CA ASP A 232 -15.71 -33.31 -33.25
C ASP A 232 -14.77 -32.51 -32.35
N THR A 233 -13.55 -32.28 -32.81
CA THR A 233 -12.57 -31.47 -32.09
C THR A 233 -11.80 -30.63 -33.10
N ILE A 234 -11.92 -29.31 -32.96
CA ILE A 234 -11.34 -28.34 -33.89
C ILE A 234 -10.37 -27.45 -33.11
N ARG A 235 -9.11 -27.41 -33.52
CA ARG A 235 -8.14 -26.44 -32.98
C ARG A 235 -8.35 -25.08 -33.66
N ILE A 236 -8.58 -24.03 -32.87
CA ILE A 236 -8.91 -22.69 -33.38
C ILE A 236 -7.82 -21.64 -33.15
N THR A 237 -6.92 -21.88 -32.19
CA THR A 237 -5.78 -20.99 -31.92
C THR A 237 -4.49 -21.80 -31.73
N ASN A 238 -3.35 -21.18 -32.04
CA ASN A 238 -2.03 -21.76 -31.82
C ASN A 238 -1.05 -20.67 -31.34
N GLY A 239 -0.68 -20.69 -30.07
CA GLY A 239 0.10 -19.63 -29.44
C GLY A 239 -0.74 -18.48 -28.88
N ILE A 240 -0.11 -17.64 -28.08
CA ILE A 240 -0.71 -16.41 -27.53
C ILE A 240 -0.20 -15.19 -28.29
N ILE A 241 -1.04 -14.18 -28.40
CA ILE A 241 -0.69 -12.87 -28.96
C ILE A 241 -0.41 -11.92 -27.79
N TYR A 242 0.85 -11.46 -27.68
CA TYR A 242 1.26 -10.57 -26.59
C TYR A 242 2.42 -9.63 -27.01
N PRO A 243 2.17 -8.59 -27.82
CA PRO A 243 3.20 -7.63 -28.22
C PRO A 243 3.89 -6.93 -27.05
N MET A 244 3.16 -6.74 -25.93
CA MET A 244 3.68 -6.16 -24.69
C MET A 244 4.85 -6.96 -24.07
N ARG A 245 5.13 -8.18 -24.56
CA ARG A 245 6.35 -8.95 -24.24
C ARG A 245 7.64 -8.16 -24.48
N PHE A 246 7.63 -7.32 -25.52
CA PHE A 246 8.79 -6.52 -25.94
C PHE A 246 8.71 -5.07 -25.42
N PHE A 247 7.73 -4.75 -24.57
CA PHE A 247 7.59 -3.41 -24.04
C PHE A 247 8.76 -3.12 -23.10
N ASN A 248 9.64 -2.22 -23.51
CA ASN A 248 10.87 -1.93 -22.80
C ASN A 248 10.64 -0.83 -21.76
N TYR A 249 11.02 -1.08 -20.51
CA TYR A 249 10.95 -0.07 -19.48
C TYR A 249 12.05 -0.29 -18.44
N ASN A 250 12.66 0.80 -18.01
CA ASN A 250 13.52 0.80 -16.84
C ASN A 250 12.71 1.32 -15.65
N LEU A 251 12.50 0.47 -14.65
CA LEU A 251 11.81 0.85 -13.43
C LEU A 251 12.74 1.71 -12.57
N SER A 252 12.57 3.02 -12.64
CA SER A 252 13.33 3.96 -11.80
C SER A 252 12.68 4.08 -10.41
N ALA A 253 13.46 3.77 -9.38
CA ALA A 253 13.13 4.08 -8.00
C ALA A 253 13.64 5.47 -7.61
N MET A 254 12.98 6.12 -6.65
CA MET A 254 13.33 7.45 -6.16
C MET A 254 13.73 7.38 -4.68
N ASP A 255 14.91 7.90 -4.35
CA ASP A 255 15.32 8.07 -2.96
C ASP A 255 14.72 9.37 -2.39
N LEU A 256 14.41 9.38 -1.09
CA LEU A 256 14.08 10.59 -0.36
C LEU A 256 15.39 11.28 0.04
N ASP A 257 15.38 12.60 -0.06
CA ASP A 257 16.51 13.44 0.33
C ASP A 257 16.48 13.78 1.83
N ASN A 258 17.51 14.50 2.27
CA ASN A 258 17.68 14.89 3.67
C ASN A 258 16.63 15.89 4.19
N SER A 259 15.73 16.42 3.36
CA SER A 259 14.63 17.29 3.83
C SER A 259 13.58 16.51 4.64
N TYR A 260 13.55 15.18 4.51
CA TYR A 260 12.64 14.28 5.21
C TYR A 260 13.26 13.66 6.48
N ILE A 261 14.41 14.16 6.93
CA ILE A 261 15.01 13.74 8.20
C ILE A 261 14.09 14.19 9.34
N PRO A 262 13.73 13.29 10.28
CA PRO A 262 12.99 13.68 11.47
C PRO A 262 13.71 14.81 12.23
N LYS A 263 12.93 15.81 12.66
CA LYS A 263 13.46 16.87 13.51
C LYS A 263 13.98 16.26 14.80
N GLN A 264 15.09 16.80 15.31
CA GLN A 264 15.64 16.35 16.58
C GLN A 264 14.66 16.63 17.71
N THR A 265 14.50 15.64 18.57
CA THR A 265 13.74 15.74 19.81
C THR A 265 14.68 16.13 20.96
N PRO A 266 14.29 17.08 21.82
CA PRO A 266 15.06 17.38 23.03
C PRO A 266 15.21 16.13 23.91
N LEU A 267 16.39 15.94 24.49
CA LEU A 267 16.62 14.92 25.51
C LEU A 267 16.23 15.48 26.88
N ASN A 268 15.45 14.72 27.67
CA ASN A 268 15.06 15.14 29.01
C ASN A 268 16.00 14.57 30.06
N PHE A 269 16.48 15.42 30.97
CA PHE A 269 17.35 15.08 32.07
C PHE A 269 16.66 15.41 33.40
N ASN A 270 16.74 14.47 34.34
CA ASN A 270 16.14 14.58 35.66
C ASN A 270 17.23 14.56 36.72
N GLU A 271 17.40 15.66 37.45
CA GLU A 271 18.43 15.80 38.48
C GLU A 271 17.78 16.10 39.84
N LYS A 272 18.23 15.37 40.87
CA LYS A 272 17.78 15.56 42.26
C LYS A 272 18.95 16.04 43.12
N GLY A 273 18.72 17.06 43.92
CA GLY A 273 19.71 17.59 44.88
C GLY A 273 19.07 17.94 46.22
N GLU A 274 19.89 18.10 47.25
CA GLU A 274 19.45 18.55 48.56
C GLU A 274 20.25 19.80 48.95
N MET A 275 19.56 20.82 49.50
CA MET A 275 20.20 22.07 49.95
C MET A 275 20.08 22.21 51.47
N HIS A 276 21.17 22.00 52.19
CA HIS A 276 21.16 22.09 53.65
C HIS A 276 21.36 23.53 54.14
N LEU A 277 20.31 24.35 54.05
CA LEU A 277 20.31 25.71 54.57
C LEU A 277 20.07 25.74 56.08
N ARG A 278 20.94 26.42 56.82
CA ARG A 278 20.77 26.70 58.24
C ARG A 278 19.87 27.91 58.43
N PHE A 279 18.83 27.73 59.25
CA PHE A 279 17.94 28.80 59.70
C PHE A 279 18.04 29.00 61.20
N ARG A 280 18.09 30.27 61.62
CA ARG A 280 17.94 30.64 63.03
C ARG A 280 16.56 30.18 63.57
N PRO A 281 16.43 29.93 64.88
CA PRO A 281 15.13 29.61 65.48
C PRO A 281 14.10 30.69 65.16
N GLU A 282 12.88 30.28 64.80
CA GLU A 282 11.74 31.18 64.47
C GLU A 282 11.95 32.16 63.31
N ASP A 283 13.13 32.14 62.67
CA ASP A 283 13.46 33.00 61.54
C ASP A 283 13.31 32.24 60.22
N ALA A 284 12.91 32.97 59.19
CA ALA A 284 12.84 32.50 57.81
C ALA A 284 13.96 33.06 56.93
N ASN A 285 14.71 34.05 57.41
CA ASN A 285 15.79 34.67 56.64
C ASN A 285 16.98 33.72 56.48
N ILE A 286 17.62 33.80 55.31
CA ILE A 286 18.82 33.06 55.00
C ILE A 286 20.00 34.02 55.11
N TYR A 287 20.87 33.76 56.08
CA TYR A 287 22.11 34.51 56.25
C TYR A 287 23.25 33.74 55.58
N GLU A 288 23.85 34.33 54.54
CA GLU A 288 24.87 33.66 53.72
C GLU A 288 26.17 33.39 54.50
N ASN A 289 26.48 34.23 55.50
CA ASN A 289 27.62 34.07 56.40
C ASN A 289 27.43 33.00 57.49
N GLU A 290 26.27 32.35 57.57
CA GLU A 290 26.00 31.33 58.57
C GLU A 290 26.22 29.91 58.03
N GLY A 291 27.12 29.17 58.69
CA GLY A 291 27.41 27.78 58.36
C GLY A 291 27.89 27.62 56.93
N LYS A 292 27.18 26.81 56.14
CA LYS A 292 27.49 26.53 54.73
C LYS A 292 26.46 27.15 53.77
N ASN A 293 25.64 28.10 54.24
CA ASN A 293 24.54 28.66 53.45
C ASN A 293 25.02 29.25 52.11
N ALA A 294 26.11 30.02 52.12
CA ALA A 294 26.70 30.56 50.89
C ALA A 294 27.17 29.45 49.92
N GLU A 295 27.77 28.38 50.43
CA GLU A 295 28.27 27.27 49.60
C GLU A 295 27.11 26.51 48.94
N GLU A 296 26.07 26.19 49.72
CA GLU A 296 24.89 25.46 49.27
C GLU A 296 24.08 26.26 48.24
N LEU A 297 23.85 27.56 48.49
CA LEU A 297 23.22 28.46 47.52
C LEU A 297 24.05 28.58 46.24
N ARG A 298 25.38 28.69 46.34
CA ARG A 298 26.26 28.81 45.16
C ARG A 298 26.23 27.55 44.29
N LYS A 299 26.18 26.35 44.88
CA LYS A 299 26.07 25.09 44.12
C LYS A 299 24.82 25.09 43.26
N MET A 300 23.67 25.42 43.83
CA MET A 300 22.40 25.39 43.10
C MET A 300 22.27 26.55 42.11
N LYS A 301 22.66 27.76 42.52
CA LYS A 301 22.72 28.93 41.61
C LYS A 301 23.55 28.63 40.38
N LYS A 302 24.73 27.99 40.56
CA LYS A 302 25.58 27.61 39.45
C LYS A 302 24.90 26.62 38.51
N ALA A 303 24.23 25.59 39.03
CA ALA A 303 23.53 24.60 38.21
C ALA A 303 22.42 25.26 37.35
N LEU A 304 21.63 26.16 37.93
CA LEU A 304 20.61 26.89 37.17
C LEU A 304 21.20 27.92 36.21
N ASP A 305 22.28 28.62 36.58
CA ASP A 305 22.98 29.59 35.73
C ASP A 305 23.64 28.91 34.51
N ASP A 306 24.18 27.69 34.69
CA ASP A 306 24.70 26.88 33.59
C ASP A 306 23.57 26.47 32.62
N ILE A 307 22.35 26.24 33.10
CA ILE A 307 21.16 25.97 32.27
C ILE A 307 20.67 27.26 31.58
N ASP A 308 20.62 28.39 32.29
CA ASP A 308 20.12 29.68 31.77
C ASP A 308 21.02 30.25 30.66
N LYS A 309 22.35 30.06 30.77
CA LYS A 309 23.33 30.55 29.79
C LYS A 309 23.46 29.64 28.56
N ASP A 310 23.13 28.36 28.69
CA ASP A 310 23.21 27.41 27.60
C ASP A 310 21.93 27.43 26.75
N ARG A 311 22.04 27.99 25.54
CA ARG A 311 20.93 28.09 24.60
C ARG A 311 20.36 26.74 24.14
N THR A 312 21.07 25.65 24.37
CA THR A 312 20.60 24.29 24.07
C THR A 312 19.76 23.72 25.21
N LYS A 313 19.81 24.30 26.41
CA LYS A 313 19.10 23.79 27.59
C LYS A 313 17.85 24.60 27.87
N THR A 314 16.85 23.97 28.47
CA THR A 314 15.63 24.62 28.92
C THR A 314 15.16 23.96 30.20
N LEU A 315 15.03 24.75 31.26
CA LEU A 315 14.46 24.29 32.53
C LEU A 315 12.97 24.01 32.31
N THR A 316 12.54 22.76 32.55
CA THR A 316 11.15 22.32 32.33
C THR A 316 10.37 22.25 33.63
N THR A 317 11.01 21.79 34.72
CA THR A 317 10.38 21.64 36.03
C THR A 317 11.36 22.09 37.11
N PHE A 318 10.87 22.82 38.10
CA PHE A 318 11.62 23.11 39.33
C PHE A 318 10.70 22.98 40.54
N GLN A 319 11.04 22.08 41.45
CA GLN A 319 10.31 21.86 42.69
C GLN A 319 11.19 22.23 43.88
N ILE A 320 10.62 22.94 44.85
CA ILE A 320 11.31 23.28 46.10
C ILE A 320 10.41 23.01 47.31
N ILE A 321 10.98 22.33 48.31
CA ILE A 321 10.28 21.92 49.53
C ILE A 321 11.01 22.49 50.75
N GLY A 322 10.31 23.33 51.51
CA GLY A 322 10.83 23.86 52.77
C GLY A 322 10.45 22.98 53.96
N TYR A 323 11.44 22.62 54.78
CA TYR A 323 11.20 21.85 56.01
C TYR A 323 11.36 22.71 57.26
N THR A 324 10.50 22.47 58.24
CA THR A 324 10.65 23.00 59.59
C THR A 324 10.75 21.88 60.60
N SER A 325 11.51 22.13 61.65
CA SER A 325 11.61 21.26 62.80
C SER A 325 10.29 21.29 63.61
N PRO A 326 9.96 20.22 64.36
CA PRO A 326 8.62 20.01 64.93
C PRO A 326 8.30 20.82 66.21
N GLU A 327 9.16 21.76 66.62
CA GLU A 327 8.96 22.55 67.84
C GLU A 327 7.93 23.67 67.67
N GLY A 328 7.02 23.86 68.63
CA GLY A 328 5.91 24.81 68.51
C GLY A 328 4.62 24.17 68.00
N THR A 329 3.69 25.00 67.51
CA THR A 329 2.43 24.52 66.95
C THR A 329 2.60 24.14 65.48
N TYR A 330 1.89 23.11 65.03
CA TYR A 330 1.95 22.65 63.64
C TYR A 330 1.63 23.77 62.64
N GLU A 331 0.58 24.56 62.93
CA GLU A 331 0.15 25.65 62.05
C GLU A 331 1.21 26.75 61.93
N TYR A 332 1.88 27.10 63.03
CA TYR A 332 2.97 28.06 63.03
C TYR A 332 4.16 27.56 62.22
N ASN A 333 4.56 26.29 62.44
CA ASN A 333 5.66 25.66 61.73
C ASN A 333 5.39 25.54 60.24
N LEU A 334 4.15 25.20 59.84
CA LEU A 334 3.78 25.14 58.43
C LEU A 334 3.87 26.52 57.77
N LYS A 335 3.43 27.59 58.46
CA LYS A 335 3.60 28.97 57.98
C LYS A 335 5.08 29.34 57.86
N LEU A 336 5.91 28.92 58.82
CA LEU A 336 7.35 29.17 58.82
C LEU A 336 8.05 28.41 57.70
N ALA A 337 7.67 27.16 57.43
CA ALA A 337 8.17 26.33 56.33
C ALA A 337 7.87 26.98 54.98
N LYS A 338 6.63 27.46 54.79
CA LYS A 338 6.24 28.22 53.59
C LYS A 338 7.08 29.49 53.42
N LYS A 339 7.34 30.24 54.50
CA LYS A 339 8.19 31.44 54.45
C LYS A 339 9.64 31.11 54.10
N ARG A 340 10.22 30.07 54.73
CA ARG A 340 11.58 29.59 54.46
C ARG A 340 11.76 29.14 53.02
N MET A 341 10.79 28.36 52.52
CA MET A 341 10.75 27.94 51.12
C MET A 341 10.76 29.15 50.19
N LYS A 342 9.86 30.13 50.38
CA LYS A 342 9.80 31.33 49.52
C LYS A 342 11.09 32.15 49.55
N ASN A 343 11.72 32.27 50.72
CA ASN A 343 13.00 32.95 50.86
C ASN A 343 14.13 32.21 50.13
N ALA A 344 14.13 30.87 50.19
CA ALA A 344 15.09 30.05 49.47
C ALA A 344 14.87 30.13 47.96
N GLU A 345 13.63 30.04 47.50
CA GLU A 345 13.23 30.20 46.10
C GLU A 345 13.69 31.55 45.53
N GLY A 346 13.37 32.66 46.21
CA GLY A 346 13.78 34.00 45.79
C GLY A 346 15.30 34.17 45.76
N LYS A 347 16.02 33.48 46.64
CA LYS A 347 17.49 33.46 46.61
C LYS A 347 18.05 32.59 45.50
N VAL A 348 17.45 31.44 45.19
CA VAL A 348 17.94 30.52 44.14
C VAL A 348 17.70 31.10 42.74
N PHE A 349 16.58 31.79 42.53
CA PHE A 349 16.26 32.45 41.27
C PHE A 349 16.88 33.85 41.11
N GLU A 350 17.62 34.32 42.10
CA GLU A 350 18.35 35.58 42.04
C GLU A 350 19.40 35.52 40.91
N ASN A 351 19.22 36.36 39.88
CA ASN A 351 20.01 36.43 38.64
C ASN A 351 19.75 35.33 37.58
N ILE A 352 18.68 34.56 37.71
CA ILE A 352 18.19 33.69 36.62
C ILE A 352 17.21 34.51 35.76
N SER A 353 17.27 34.36 34.44
CA SER A 353 16.39 35.11 33.55
C SER A 353 14.90 34.82 33.80
N GLU A 354 14.04 35.84 33.68
CA GLU A 354 12.59 35.66 33.78
C GLU A 354 12.05 34.69 32.73
N GLU A 355 12.71 34.60 31.57
CA GLU A 355 12.31 33.71 30.48
C GLU A 355 12.46 32.23 30.87
N THR A 356 13.60 31.86 31.48
CA THR A 356 13.86 30.51 31.97
C THR A 356 12.87 30.10 33.06
N ILE A 357 12.58 31.01 34.00
CA ILE A 357 11.62 30.75 35.08
C ILE A 357 10.20 30.57 34.54
N ARG A 358 9.78 31.40 33.56
CA ARG A 358 8.43 31.30 32.95
C ARG A 358 8.22 30.00 32.15
N LYS A 359 9.28 29.46 31.56
CA LYS A 359 9.23 28.20 30.80
C LYS A 359 9.17 26.97 31.72
N ALA A 360 9.69 27.08 32.93
CA ALA A 360 9.66 26.02 33.92
C ALA A 360 8.34 25.97 34.67
N LYS A 361 7.82 24.76 34.91
CA LYS A 361 6.78 24.53 35.90
C LYS A 361 7.41 24.58 37.29
N VAL A 362 7.16 25.67 38.02
CA VAL A 362 7.64 25.85 39.38
C VAL A 362 6.59 25.36 40.37
N ASP A 363 6.93 24.31 41.13
CA ASP A 363 6.09 23.74 42.18
C ASP A 363 6.73 23.98 43.57
N ASN A 364 5.91 24.34 44.54
CA ASN A 364 6.39 24.78 45.84
C ASN A 364 5.64 24.02 46.93
N ASP A 365 6.36 23.39 47.87
CA ASP A 365 5.75 22.67 48.98
C ASP A 365 6.41 23.03 50.32
N ALA A 366 5.72 22.72 51.42
CA ALA A 366 6.16 23.01 52.77
C ALA A 366 5.74 21.91 53.73
N VAL A 367 6.73 21.33 54.42
CA VAL A 367 6.55 20.20 55.31
C VAL A 367 7.01 20.56 56.72
N VAL A 368 6.21 20.19 57.70
CA VAL A 368 6.63 20.20 59.10
C VAL A 368 7.11 18.81 59.43
N GLU A 369 8.37 18.70 59.85
CA GLU A 369 8.95 17.42 60.24
C GLU A 369 8.22 16.82 61.43
N SER A 370 8.39 15.52 61.61
CA SER A 370 7.73 14.78 62.67
C SER A 370 8.67 14.62 63.87
N TRP A 371 8.09 14.51 65.07
CA TRP A 371 8.86 14.11 66.26
C TRP A 371 9.39 12.67 66.15
N THR A 372 8.77 11.84 65.31
CA THR A 372 9.29 10.51 64.94
C THR A 372 10.61 10.62 64.17
N THR A 373 10.76 11.57 63.24
CA THR A 373 12.03 11.85 62.55
C THR A 373 13.14 12.19 63.55
N VAL A 374 12.81 12.94 64.62
CA VAL A 374 13.77 13.25 65.69
C VAL A 374 14.19 11.97 66.44
N CYS A 375 13.25 11.08 66.73
CA CYS A 375 13.56 9.77 67.34
C CYS A 375 14.52 8.96 66.47
N GLU A 376 14.25 8.84 65.17
CA GLU A 376 15.09 8.10 64.23
C GLU A 376 16.53 8.65 64.17
N LEU A 377 16.68 9.98 64.16
CA LEU A 377 18.00 10.61 64.21
C LEU A 377 18.74 10.33 65.53
N MET A 378 18.03 10.34 66.65
CA MET A 378 18.60 10.03 67.96
C MET A 378 18.98 8.56 68.11
N GLU A 379 18.18 7.64 67.55
CA GLU A 379 18.48 6.21 67.48
C GLU A 379 19.72 5.92 66.66
N LYS A 380 19.84 6.59 65.50
CA LYS A 380 21.01 6.46 64.63
C LYS A 380 22.29 6.89 65.36
N ASP A 381 22.20 7.87 66.25
CA ASP A 381 23.29 8.33 67.10
C ASP A 381 23.39 7.54 68.44
N SER A 382 22.63 6.43 68.57
CA SER A 382 22.65 5.51 69.73
C SER A 382 22.29 6.14 71.09
N ILE A 383 21.43 7.17 71.11
CA ILE A 383 20.99 7.86 72.33
C ILE A 383 19.91 7.04 73.06
N GLN A 384 20.21 6.56 74.26
CA GLN A 384 19.35 5.65 75.04
C GLN A 384 18.07 6.33 75.58
N GLU A 385 18.15 7.61 75.89
CA GLU A 385 17.05 8.40 76.45
C GLU A 385 15.97 8.75 75.41
N VAL A 386 16.12 8.34 74.14
CA VAL A 386 15.08 8.47 73.11
C VAL A 386 13.77 7.79 73.51
N SER A 387 13.84 6.78 74.38
CA SER A 387 12.70 6.06 74.94
C SER A 387 11.67 7.00 75.59
N GLN A 388 12.14 8.07 76.26
CA GLN A 388 11.26 9.07 76.89
C GLN A 388 10.45 9.87 75.86
N LEU A 389 11.05 10.17 74.70
CA LEU A 389 10.37 10.87 73.61
C LEU A 389 9.38 9.94 72.89
N LYS A 390 9.73 8.67 72.69
CA LYS A 390 8.83 7.67 72.10
C LYS A 390 7.59 7.42 72.95
N GLU A 391 7.74 7.31 74.27
CA GLU A 391 6.61 7.17 75.20
C GLU A 391 5.69 8.40 75.14
N LEU A 392 6.26 9.61 75.04
CA LEU A 392 5.49 10.83 74.86
C LEU A 392 4.69 10.81 73.56
N ILE A 393 5.29 10.40 72.44
CA ILE A 393 4.61 10.28 71.13
C ILE A 393 3.44 9.30 71.23
N LYS A 394 3.64 8.15 71.88
CA LYS A 394 2.58 7.16 72.12
C LYS A 394 1.44 7.73 72.97
N ARG A 395 1.78 8.44 74.06
CA ARG A 395 0.79 9.03 74.98
C ARG A 395 -0.07 10.11 74.31
N ALA A 396 0.56 10.95 73.50
CA ALA A 396 -0.10 12.03 72.76
C ALA A 396 -0.87 11.56 71.52
N ARG A 397 -0.88 10.25 71.23
CA ARG A 397 -1.57 9.64 70.07
C ARG A 397 -1.27 10.33 68.73
N GLY A 398 -0.04 10.83 68.56
CA GLY A 398 0.37 11.54 67.35
C GLY A 398 -0.08 13.01 67.25
N ASN A 399 -0.69 13.59 68.29
CA ASN A 399 -1.01 15.02 68.29
C ASN A 399 0.28 15.86 68.37
N HIS A 400 0.65 16.50 67.25
CA HIS A 400 1.88 17.29 67.11
C HIS A 400 2.06 18.31 68.23
N ASN A 401 1.01 19.06 68.56
CA ASN A 401 1.11 20.16 69.52
C ASN A 401 1.38 19.62 70.93
N GLU A 402 0.68 18.55 71.34
CA GLU A 402 0.90 17.90 72.64
C GLU A 402 2.31 17.33 72.78
N ILE A 403 2.82 16.68 71.73
CA ILE A 403 4.20 16.17 71.70
C ILE A 403 5.18 17.33 71.82
N SER A 404 4.95 18.42 71.09
CA SER A 404 5.83 19.59 71.09
C SER A 404 5.92 20.27 72.46
N TRP A 405 4.79 20.43 73.15
CA TRP A 405 4.75 20.95 74.52
C TRP A 405 5.36 20.00 75.54
N GLY A 406 5.11 18.69 75.40
CA GLY A 406 5.66 17.66 76.28
C GLY A 406 7.17 17.52 76.14
N ALA A 407 7.70 17.58 74.91
CA ALA A 407 9.11 17.40 74.60
C ALA A 407 9.97 18.44 75.33
N ARG A 408 9.50 19.70 75.41
CA ARG A 408 10.17 20.81 76.12
C ARG A 408 10.40 20.55 77.62
N ARG A 409 9.65 19.63 78.22
CA ARG A 409 9.71 19.30 79.65
C ARG A 409 10.58 18.07 79.95
N ILE A 410 11.08 17.38 78.92
CA ILE A 410 11.95 16.21 79.08
C ILE A 410 13.38 16.68 79.38
N LYS A 411 14.07 15.98 80.29
CA LYS A 411 15.44 16.33 80.71
C LYS A 411 16.46 16.39 79.55
N ILE A 412 16.29 15.57 78.52
CA ILE A 412 17.18 15.55 77.33
C ILE A 412 16.85 16.61 76.28
N TYR A 413 15.79 17.42 76.47
CA TYR A 413 15.40 18.44 75.51
C TYR A 413 16.51 19.41 75.09
N PRO A 414 17.44 19.88 75.96
CA PRO A 414 18.55 20.72 75.53
C PRO A 414 19.41 20.07 74.44
N LEU A 415 19.68 18.75 74.54
CA LEU A 415 20.41 18.00 73.51
C LEU A 415 19.60 17.93 72.20
N ILE A 416 18.30 17.65 72.30
CA ILE A 416 17.38 17.61 71.15
C ILE A 416 17.37 18.97 70.43
N ARG A 417 17.19 20.05 71.19
CA ARG A 417 17.14 21.42 70.72
C ARG A 417 18.42 21.84 70.01
N ASP A 418 19.57 21.52 70.59
CA ASP A 418 20.85 22.05 70.12
C ASP A 418 21.49 21.18 69.03
N ARG A 419 21.25 19.86 69.04
CA ARG A 419 21.88 18.91 68.10
C ARG A 419 20.97 18.41 66.98
N TYR A 420 19.68 18.20 67.24
CA TYR A 420 18.79 17.50 66.30
C TYR A 420 17.81 18.41 65.57
N LEU A 421 17.10 19.31 66.28
CA LEU A 421 16.16 20.24 65.64
C LEU A 421 16.80 21.09 64.52
N PRO A 422 18.04 21.59 64.63
CA PRO A 422 18.66 22.36 63.56
C PRO A 422 18.88 21.56 62.27
N ARG A 423 19.06 20.22 62.36
CA ARG A 423 19.27 19.34 61.19
C ARG A 423 18.00 19.15 60.36
N LEU A 424 16.83 19.35 60.97
CA LEU A 424 15.52 19.20 60.34
C LEU A 424 15.08 20.48 59.60
N ARG A 425 15.77 21.60 59.82
CA ARG A 425 15.56 22.85 59.10
C ARG A 425 16.35 22.79 57.79
N ARG A 426 15.76 22.23 56.74
CA ARG A 426 16.42 22.07 55.42
C ARG A 426 15.49 22.47 54.29
N VAL A 427 16.06 22.60 53.09
CA VAL A 427 15.32 22.82 51.85
C VAL A 427 15.73 21.75 50.86
N GLU A 428 14.77 21.02 50.32
CA GLU A 428 15.03 20.04 49.25
C GLU A 428 14.58 20.64 47.93
N TYR A 429 15.24 20.28 46.85
CA TYR A 429 14.86 20.74 45.53
C TYR A 429 14.99 19.62 44.49
N PHE A 430 14.23 19.74 43.42
CA PHE A 430 14.25 18.83 42.28
C PHE A 430 14.11 19.65 41.02
N TYR A 431 14.86 19.34 39.97
CA TYR A 431 14.69 20.01 38.70
C TYR A 431 14.84 19.07 37.52
N GLU A 432 14.12 19.40 36.46
CA GLU A 432 14.19 18.73 35.17
C GLU A 432 14.55 19.78 34.14
N TYR A 433 15.43 19.42 33.22
CA TYR A 433 15.75 20.24 32.06
C TYR A 433 15.79 19.39 30.80
N SER A 434 15.40 20.00 29.69
CA SER A 434 15.59 19.42 28.36
C SER A 434 16.83 20.01 27.71
N GLU A 435 17.67 19.20 27.09
CA GLU A 435 18.81 19.62 26.28
C GLU A 435 18.56 19.25 24.81
N LEU A 436 18.48 20.25 23.94
CA LEU A 436 18.46 20.11 22.50
C LEU A 436 19.91 20.15 21.98
N ARG A 437 20.67 19.10 22.29
CA ARG A 437 22.03 18.93 21.79
C ARG A 437 22.06 18.01 20.58
N THR A 438 22.82 18.42 19.57
CA THR A 438 23.23 17.56 18.47
C THR A 438 24.44 16.74 18.91
N LEU A 439 24.33 15.41 18.96
CA LEU A 439 25.51 14.57 19.07
C LEU A 439 26.40 14.77 17.83
N ASN A 440 27.71 14.85 18.03
CA ASN A 440 28.64 14.88 16.90
C ASN A 440 28.79 13.46 16.30
N LYS A 441 29.46 13.34 15.15
CA LYS A 441 29.59 12.07 14.44
C LYS A 441 30.29 10.99 15.28
N ASP A 442 31.36 11.34 15.99
CA ASP A 442 32.12 10.39 16.79
C ASP A 442 31.32 9.89 18.00
N GLU A 443 30.50 10.78 18.58
CA GLU A 443 29.59 10.45 19.68
C GLU A 443 28.46 9.53 19.22
N ILE A 444 27.87 9.79 18.05
CA ILE A 444 26.86 8.92 17.43
C ILE A 444 27.45 7.53 17.15
N ASP A 445 28.65 7.48 16.55
CA ASP A 445 29.34 6.22 16.26
C ASP A 445 29.66 5.42 17.54
N ALA A 446 30.10 6.10 18.60
CA ALA A 446 30.37 5.48 19.90
C ALA A 446 29.08 4.99 20.58
N LEU A 447 28.00 5.77 20.52
CA LEU A 447 26.71 5.42 21.09
C LEU A 447 26.08 4.25 20.33
N TYR A 448 26.11 4.25 19.00
CA TYR A 448 25.65 3.12 18.18
C TYR A 448 26.37 1.82 18.57
N LYS A 449 27.69 1.85 18.71
CA LYS A 449 28.47 0.66 19.12
C LYS A 449 28.12 0.16 20.52
N LYS A 450 27.65 1.05 21.40
CA LYS A 450 27.32 0.73 22.79
C LYS A 450 25.88 0.25 22.95
N ASP A 451 24.92 0.99 22.38
CA ASP A 451 23.48 0.76 22.52
C ASP A 451 22.70 1.53 21.43
N PRO A 452 22.43 0.92 20.27
CA PRO A 452 21.71 1.56 19.15
C PRO A 452 20.29 2.04 19.51
N GLN A 453 19.62 1.42 20.50
CA GLN A 453 18.24 1.75 20.87
C GLN A 453 18.12 3.16 21.48
N LYS A 454 19.22 3.73 21.95
CA LYS A 454 19.26 5.06 22.55
C LYS A 454 19.39 6.18 21.52
N LEU A 455 19.71 5.86 20.27
CA LEU A 455 19.77 6.88 19.22
C LEU A 455 18.37 7.30 18.83
N THR A 456 18.17 8.61 18.70
CA THR A 456 16.97 9.14 18.07
C THR A 456 16.94 8.79 16.58
N ALA A 457 15.75 8.85 15.95
CA ALA A 457 15.60 8.53 14.53
C ALA A 457 16.50 9.40 13.61
N SER A 458 16.72 10.67 13.98
CA SER A 458 17.59 11.62 13.26
C SER A 458 19.07 11.26 13.38
N GLU A 459 19.51 10.86 14.57
CA GLU A 459 20.90 10.44 14.84
C GLU A 459 21.21 9.09 14.20
N PHE A 460 20.25 8.16 14.25
CA PHE A 460 20.37 6.88 13.56
C PHE A 460 20.50 7.09 12.06
N TRP A 461 19.67 7.96 11.45
CA TRP A 461 19.83 8.31 10.04
C TRP A 461 21.21 8.91 9.75
N SER A 462 21.68 9.80 10.62
CA SER A 462 23.01 10.41 10.50
C SER A 462 24.14 9.38 10.58
N TYR A 463 23.99 8.35 11.41
CA TYR A 463 24.90 7.19 11.44
C TYR A 463 24.91 6.45 10.10
N ILE A 464 23.74 6.13 9.53
CA ILE A 464 23.68 5.43 8.22
C ILE A 464 24.38 6.25 7.14
N MET A 465 24.16 7.57 7.12
CA MET A 465 24.80 8.48 6.16
C MET A 465 26.31 8.66 6.40
N SER A 466 26.82 8.39 7.61
CA SER A 466 28.27 8.41 7.89
C SER A 466 29.00 7.24 7.25
N GLN A 467 28.30 6.11 7.02
CA GLN A 467 28.84 4.88 6.43
C GLN A 467 28.95 4.97 4.89
N LYS A 468 29.76 5.89 4.37
CA LYS A 468 29.89 6.17 2.93
C LYS A 468 30.30 4.95 2.09
N ASP A 469 31.21 4.13 2.61
CA ASP A 469 31.75 2.94 1.91
C ASP A 469 30.95 1.66 2.21
N ALA A 470 29.74 1.78 2.75
CA ALA A 470 28.89 0.62 2.99
C ALA A 470 28.46 -0.02 1.67
N THR A 471 28.61 -1.35 1.58
CA THR A 471 28.01 -2.14 0.52
C THR A 471 26.48 -2.07 0.60
N ASP A 472 25.80 -2.43 -0.48
CA ASP A 472 24.34 -2.45 -0.51
C ASP A 472 23.76 -3.40 0.55
N GLU A 473 24.40 -4.53 0.82
CA GLU A 473 23.99 -5.48 1.86
C GLU A 473 24.11 -4.86 3.25
N LYS A 474 25.22 -4.17 3.52
CA LYS A 474 25.42 -3.46 4.80
C LYS A 474 24.40 -2.34 4.95
N ARG A 475 24.09 -1.62 3.86
CA ARG A 475 23.09 -0.54 3.85
C ARG A 475 21.67 -1.09 4.06
N GLU A 476 21.32 -2.21 3.44
CA GLU A 476 20.04 -2.90 3.65
C GLU A 476 19.88 -3.30 5.12
N ALA A 477 20.92 -3.89 5.73
CA ALA A 477 20.92 -4.29 7.14
C ALA A 477 20.69 -3.09 8.06
N LEU A 478 21.40 -1.98 7.82
CA LEU A 478 21.25 -0.74 8.60
C LEU A 478 19.85 -0.14 8.48
N TYR A 479 19.22 -0.14 7.30
CA TYR A 479 17.85 0.32 7.16
C TYR A 479 16.86 -0.56 7.93
N ARG A 480 17.02 -1.89 7.87
CA ARG A 480 16.15 -2.83 8.59
C ARG A 480 16.29 -2.68 10.11
N GLU A 481 17.50 -2.47 10.61
CA GLU A 481 17.74 -2.20 12.03
C GLU A 481 17.14 -0.86 12.45
N ALA A 482 17.32 0.19 11.64
CA ALA A 482 16.71 1.49 11.93
C ALA A 482 15.18 1.40 12.01
N LEU A 483 14.54 0.61 11.13
CA LEU A 483 13.09 0.42 11.11
C LEU A 483 12.58 -0.53 12.21
N SER A 484 13.43 -1.39 12.78
CA SER A 484 13.04 -2.22 13.93
C SER A 484 12.99 -1.39 15.22
N ILE A 485 13.83 -0.36 15.32
CA ILE A 485 13.90 0.56 16.47
C ILE A 485 12.94 1.75 16.28
N HIS A 486 12.90 2.32 15.07
CA HIS A 486 12.09 3.47 14.68
C HIS A 486 11.20 3.13 13.47
N PRO A 487 10.07 2.43 13.66
CA PRO A 487 9.19 1.99 12.56
C PRO A 487 8.56 3.13 11.74
N ASP A 488 8.58 4.35 12.25
CA ASP A 488 8.07 5.57 11.64
C ASP A 488 9.13 6.35 10.83
N LEU A 489 10.37 5.83 10.71
CA LEU A 489 11.45 6.44 9.95
C LEU A 489 11.24 6.31 8.43
N MET A 490 10.38 7.17 7.89
CA MET A 490 9.93 7.20 6.49
C MET A 490 11.09 7.22 5.47
N ILE A 491 12.13 8.02 5.73
CA ILE A 491 13.30 8.13 4.83
C ILE A 491 14.06 6.81 4.71
N ALA A 492 14.20 6.04 5.80
CA ALA A 492 14.82 4.72 5.77
C ALA A 492 13.92 3.70 5.07
N ALA A 493 12.61 3.73 5.31
CA ALA A 493 11.65 2.86 4.62
C ALA A 493 11.66 3.09 3.10
N ASN A 494 11.62 4.35 2.66
CA ASN A 494 11.66 4.69 1.24
C ASN A 494 12.97 4.27 0.57
N ASN A 495 14.11 4.60 1.18
CA ASN A 495 15.41 4.32 0.56
C ASN A 495 15.73 2.81 0.59
N LEU A 496 15.23 2.07 1.58
CA LEU A 496 15.22 0.61 1.57
C LEU A 496 14.34 0.05 0.44
N ALA A 497 13.12 0.57 0.25
CA ALA A 497 12.26 0.15 -0.86
C ALA A 497 12.93 0.38 -2.21
N SER A 498 13.54 1.55 -2.41
CA SER A 498 14.31 1.90 -3.60
C SER A 498 15.48 0.95 -3.85
N LEU A 499 16.25 0.63 -2.81
CA LEU A 499 17.35 -0.35 -2.89
C LEU A 499 16.84 -1.73 -3.32
N LEU A 500 15.77 -2.22 -2.69
CA LEU A 500 15.16 -3.52 -3.03
C LEU A 500 14.62 -3.55 -4.46
N ILE A 501 14.01 -2.46 -4.94
CA ILE A 501 13.54 -2.32 -6.31
C ILE A 501 14.70 -2.41 -7.30
N LYS A 502 15.80 -1.69 -7.05
CA LYS A 502 17.01 -1.71 -7.90
C LYS A 502 17.59 -3.13 -8.04
N GLN A 503 17.39 -3.98 -7.03
CA GLN A 503 17.81 -5.40 -7.02
C GLN A 503 16.72 -6.38 -7.50
N ASN A 504 15.59 -5.89 -8.03
CA ASN A 504 14.44 -6.70 -8.45
C ASN A 504 13.83 -7.57 -7.31
N ARG A 505 13.98 -7.09 -6.06
CA ARG A 505 13.53 -7.74 -4.82
C ARG A 505 12.45 -6.91 -4.11
N ALA A 506 11.64 -6.15 -4.85
CA ALA A 506 10.67 -5.24 -4.27
C ALA A 506 9.79 -5.86 -3.18
N ASP A 507 9.51 -5.04 -2.16
CA ASP A 507 8.59 -5.34 -1.06
C ASP A 507 7.42 -4.34 -1.12
N THR A 508 6.19 -4.87 -1.24
CA THR A 508 4.97 -4.04 -1.36
C THR A 508 4.39 -3.64 0.00
N THR A 509 4.94 -4.15 1.10
CA THR A 509 4.44 -3.93 2.46
C THR A 509 5.14 -2.79 3.19
N LEU A 510 6.43 -2.61 2.91
CA LEU A 510 7.33 -1.66 3.57
C LEU A 510 6.81 -0.22 3.60
N LEU A 511 6.24 0.26 2.49
CA LEU A 511 5.80 1.65 2.37
C LEU A 511 4.35 1.89 2.78
N LYS A 512 3.56 0.84 2.99
CA LYS A 512 2.11 0.97 3.31
C LYS A 512 1.82 1.92 4.47
N PRO A 513 2.58 1.94 5.58
CA PRO A 513 2.30 2.85 6.70
C PRO A 513 2.43 4.34 6.34
N PHE A 514 3.18 4.67 5.29
CA PHE A 514 3.52 6.04 4.90
C PHE A 514 2.66 6.58 3.75
N ILE A 515 1.69 5.80 3.26
CA ILE A 515 0.79 6.22 2.18
C ILE A 515 -0.37 7.03 2.78
N THR A 516 -0.13 8.31 2.95
CA THR A 516 -1.10 9.33 3.39
C THR A 516 -1.46 10.28 2.25
N GLN A 517 -2.44 11.16 2.46
CA GLN A 517 -2.82 12.18 1.47
C GLN A 517 -1.65 13.10 1.09
N ASP A 518 -0.77 13.42 2.04
CA ASP A 518 0.40 14.27 1.86
C ASP A 518 1.70 13.49 1.63
N ALA A 519 1.60 12.21 1.22
CA ALA A 519 2.77 11.38 1.00
C ALA A 519 3.66 11.96 -0.12
N PRO A 520 4.99 12.00 0.06
CA PRO A 520 5.91 12.41 -0.99
C PRO A 520 5.75 11.55 -2.26
N SER A 521 5.89 12.17 -3.43
CA SER A 521 5.79 11.46 -4.71
C SER A 521 6.73 10.26 -4.80
N ALA A 522 7.92 10.34 -4.20
CA ALA A 522 8.89 9.23 -4.17
C ALA A 522 8.31 7.95 -3.55
N ILE A 523 7.49 8.07 -2.49
CA ILE A 523 6.85 6.92 -1.84
C ILE A 523 5.85 6.27 -2.78
N LEU A 524 4.99 7.08 -3.40
CA LEU A 524 3.98 6.59 -4.34
C LEU A 524 4.63 5.98 -5.61
N VAL A 525 5.72 6.58 -6.10
CA VAL A 525 6.50 6.04 -7.23
C VAL A 525 7.09 4.68 -6.86
N ASN A 526 7.82 4.59 -5.75
CA ASN A 526 8.43 3.34 -5.32
C ASN A 526 7.38 2.25 -5.05
N GLN A 527 6.25 2.61 -4.44
CA GLN A 527 5.15 1.67 -4.22
C GLN A 527 4.53 1.18 -5.54
N THR A 528 4.33 2.08 -6.50
CA THR A 528 3.84 1.75 -7.84
C THR A 528 4.80 0.78 -8.52
N VAL A 529 6.10 1.11 -8.53
CA VAL A 529 7.16 0.29 -9.12
C VAL A 529 7.26 -1.08 -8.44
N ALA A 530 7.10 -1.15 -7.12
CA ALA A 530 7.09 -2.41 -6.38
C ALA A 530 5.96 -3.34 -6.87
N TYR A 531 4.75 -2.82 -7.08
CA TYR A 531 3.65 -3.62 -7.65
C TYR A 531 3.87 -3.98 -9.12
N LEU A 532 4.52 -3.12 -9.91
CA LEU A 532 4.92 -3.47 -11.29
C LEU A 532 5.88 -4.65 -11.31
N GLN A 533 6.90 -4.69 -10.44
CA GLN A 533 7.82 -5.83 -10.33
C GLN A 533 7.10 -7.12 -9.88
N LYS A 534 6.10 -7.01 -9.00
CA LYS A 534 5.26 -8.15 -8.57
C LYS A 534 4.16 -8.52 -9.56
N ARG A 535 4.07 -7.82 -10.71
CA ARG A 535 3.06 -8.01 -11.76
C ARG A 535 1.61 -7.82 -11.30
N ASP A 536 1.40 -7.08 -10.21
CA ASP A 536 0.07 -6.66 -9.78
C ASP A 536 -0.25 -5.31 -10.43
N PHE A 537 -0.53 -5.36 -11.72
CA PHE A 537 -0.70 -4.17 -12.55
C PHE A 537 -1.91 -3.32 -12.12
N LYS A 538 -2.95 -3.97 -11.58
CA LYS A 538 -4.14 -3.31 -11.08
C LYS A 538 -3.80 -2.42 -9.87
N ARG A 539 -3.07 -2.94 -8.89
CA ARG A 539 -2.63 -2.14 -7.73
C ARG A 539 -1.59 -1.11 -8.14
N ALA A 540 -0.65 -1.46 -9.02
CA ALA A 540 0.31 -0.50 -9.54
C ALA A 540 -0.38 0.72 -10.15
N ASN A 541 -1.34 0.50 -11.06
CA ASN A 541 -2.09 1.59 -11.69
C ASN A 541 -2.93 2.38 -10.67
N HIS A 542 -3.48 1.73 -9.64
CA HIS A 542 -4.19 2.43 -8.57
C HIS A 542 -3.29 3.43 -7.83
N PHE A 543 -2.06 3.03 -7.44
CA PHE A 543 -1.12 3.96 -6.79
C PHE A 543 -0.60 5.02 -7.76
N ALA A 544 -0.42 4.68 -9.03
CA ALA A 544 0.00 5.62 -10.06
C ALA A 544 -1.04 6.73 -10.28
N GLU A 545 -2.34 6.42 -10.20
CA GLU A 545 -3.43 7.42 -10.29
C GLU A 545 -3.38 8.46 -9.16
N LEU A 546 -2.73 8.16 -8.03
CA LEU A 546 -2.55 9.10 -6.91
C LEU A 546 -1.37 10.05 -7.12
N LEU A 547 -0.48 9.78 -8.08
CA LEU A 547 0.66 10.64 -8.38
C LEU A 547 0.21 11.97 -9.02
N PRO A 548 0.86 13.10 -8.68
CA PRO A 548 0.61 14.38 -9.32
C PRO A 548 0.88 14.31 -10.83
N ASP A 549 0.28 15.19 -11.62
CA ASP A 549 0.56 15.27 -13.06
C ASP A 549 1.77 16.18 -13.32
N ASN A 550 2.97 15.60 -13.38
CA ASN A 550 4.21 16.31 -13.70
C ASN A 550 5.21 15.42 -14.47
N LYS A 551 6.29 16.03 -14.97
CA LYS A 551 7.31 15.35 -15.79
C LYS A 551 8.00 14.19 -15.08
N ASP A 552 8.14 14.26 -13.76
CA ASP A 552 8.84 13.24 -12.98
C ASP A 552 8.01 11.96 -12.79
N THR A 553 6.69 12.06 -12.94
CA THR A 553 5.74 10.98 -12.64
C THR A 553 4.96 10.50 -13.86
N GLU A 554 4.85 11.29 -14.92
CA GLU A 554 4.06 10.97 -16.12
C GLU A 554 4.44 9.64 -16.76
N ILE A 555 5.74 9.29 -16.76
CA ILE A 555 6.23 8.02 -17.32
C ILE A 555 5.78 6.84 -16.47
N VAL A 556 5.89 6.95 -15.14
CA VAL A 556 5.48 5.89 -14.21
C VAL A 556 3.96 5.66 -14.31
N LYS A 557 3.18 6.74 -14.43
CA LYS A 557 1.73 6.67 -14.67
C LYS A 557 1.39 5.98 -15.98
N ALA A 558 2.01 6.41 -17.07
CA ALA A 558 1.79 5.82 -18.39
C ALA A 558 2.21 4.35 -18.43
N LEU A 559 3.32 4.00 -17.80
CA LEU A 559 3.80 2.62 -17.69
C LEU A 559 2.80 1.75 -16.92
N ALA A 560 2.33 2.22 -15.75
CA ALA A 560 1.36 1.49 -14.96
C ALA A 560 0.03 1.31 -15.69
N ALA A 561 -0.44 2.34 -16.39
CA ALA A 561 -1.62 2.26 -17.24
C ALA A 561 -1.43 1.27 -18.40
N ALA A 562 -0.29 1.31 -19.09
CA ALA A 562 0.02 0.38 -20.19
C ALA A 562 0.04 -1.07 -19.70
N MET A 563 0.71 -1.35 -18.58
CA MET A 563 0.78 -2.70 -18.00
C MET A 563 -0.58 -3.16 -17.46
N ASP A 564 -1.43 -2.24 -17.00
CA ASP A 564 -2.82 -2.49 -16.65
C ASP A 564 -3.76 -2.50 -17.87
N GLY A 565 -3.24 -2.68 -19.10
CA GLY A 565 -4.05 -2.83 -20.32
C GLY A 565 -4.79 -1.57 -20.77
N LYS A 566 -4.54 -0.42 -20.15
CA LYS A 566 -5.15 0.87 -20.49
C LYS A 566 -4.31 1.62 -21.53
N TYR A 567 -4.11 0.99 -22.68
CA TYR A 567 -3.18 1.48 -23.71
C TYR A 567 -3.53 2.88 -24.23
N GLN A 568 -4.82 3.21 -24.33
CA GLN A 568 -5.27 4.54 -24.76
C GLN A 568 -4.86 5.66 -23.79
N GLU A 569 -4.86 5.39 -22.48
CA GLU A 569 -4.41 6.35 -21.45
C GLU A 569 -2.89 6.53 -21.50
N ALA A 570 -2.14 5.46 -21.78
CA ALA A 570 -0.67 5.49 -21.84
C ALA A 570 -0.11 6.08 -23.15
N TYR A 571 -0.82 5.90 -24.27
CA TYR A 571 -0.32 6.20 -25.61
C TYR A 571 0.22 7.63 -25.80
N PRO A 572 -0.42 8.72 -25.32
CA PRO A 572 0.07 10.08 -25.54
C PRO A 572 1.48 10.34 -25.01
N ILE A 573 1.90 9.64 -23.96
CA ILE A 573 3.25 9.79 -23.39
C ILE A 573 4.28 9.08 -24.28
N PHE A 574 3.99 7.84 -24.68
CA PHE A 574 4.89 7.07 -25.54
C PHE A 574 4.91 7.55 -26.99
N GLU A 575 3.85 8.21 -27.47
CA GLU A 575 3.86 8.90 -28.76
C GLU A 575 4.85 10.08 -28.78
N LYS A 576 4.93 10.84 -27.68
CA LYS A 576 5.91 11.93 -27.54
C LYS A 576 7.35 11.41 -27.44
N GLN A 577 7.56 10.29 -26.76
CA GLN A 577 8.88 9.65 -26.65
C GLN A 577 9.31 8.97 -27.96
N GLY A 578 8.34 8.43 -28.71
CA GLY A 578 8.59 7.63 -29.90
C GLY A 578 9.16 6.24 -29.60
N GLY A 579 9.83 5.65 -30.59
CA GLY A 579 10.51 4.37 -30.46
C GLY A 579 9.60 3.15 -30.44
N ILE A 580 10.18 1.99 -30.08
CA ILE A 580 9.52 0.69 -30.17
C ILE A 580 8.27 0.59 -29.29
N ASN A 581 8.26 1.23 -28.11
CA ASN A 581 7.12 1.20 -27.18
C ASN A 581 5.87 1.83 -27.77
N GLN A 582 6.01 2.91 -28.54
CA GLN A 582 4.88 3.51 -29.26
C GLN A 582 4.25 2.50 -30.21
N ALA A 583 5.08 1.81 -31.01
CA ALA A 583 4.61 0.80 -31.94
C ALA A 583 3.95 -0.39 -31.24
N ILE A 584 4.51 -0.85 -30.11
CA ILE A 584 3.94 -1.94 -29.31
C ILE A 584 2.55 -1.58 -28.76
N LEU A 585 2.34 -0.35 -28.28
CA LEU A 585 1.01 0.10 -27.85
C LEU A 585 0.03 0.14 -29.02
N LEU A 586 0.47 0.59 -30.20
CA LEU A 586 -0.37 0.59 -31.41
C LEU A 586 -0.75 -0.83 -31.81
N LEU A 587 0.18 -1.79 -31.78
CA LEU A 587 -0.10 -3.22 -32.02
C LEU A 587 -1.08 -3.79 -30.98
N SER A 588 -0.93 -3.42 -29.72
CA SER A 588 -1.82 -3.85 -28.62
C SER A 588 -3.23 -3.25 -28.75
N MET A 589 -3.33 -2.07 -29.38
CA MET A 589 -4.62 -1.44 -29.75
C MET A 589 -5.12 -1.88 -31.14
N LYS A 590 -4.49 -2.87 -31.79
CA LYS A 590 -4.81 -3.36 -33.15
C LYS A 590 -4.69 -2.32 -34.26
N GLN A 591 -3.96 -1.23 -34.02
CA GLN A 591 -3.69 -0.19 -35.03
C GLN A 591 -2.46 -0.57 -35.87
N ASN A 592 -2.51 -1.75 -36.49
CA ASN A 592 -1.36 -2.39 -37.15
C ASN A 592 -0.72 -1.51 -38.24
N SER A 593 -1.52 -0.84 -39.07
CA SER A 593 -1.01 0.04 -40.13
C SER A 593 -0.23 1.22 -39.55
N LYS A 594 -0.72 1.85 -38.47
CA LYS A 594 0.00 2.95 -37.82
C LYS A 594 1.26 2.45 -37.13
N ALA A 595 1.21 1.29 -36.48
CA ALA A 595 2.39 0.68 -35.86
C ALA A 595 3.50 0.45 -36.89
N TRP A 596 3.15 -0.06 -38.09
CA TRP A 596 4.08 -0.25 -39.18
C TRP A 596 4.71 1.06 -39.68
N GLU A 597 3.91 2.12 -39.83
CA GLU A 597 4.44 3.44 -40.21
C GLU A 597 5.43 4.02 -39.17
N VAL A 598 5.21 3.73 -37.88
CA VAL A 598 6.16 4.11 -36.81
C VAL A 598 7.43 3.25 -36.92
N LEU A 599 7.30 1.93 -37.04
CA LEU A 599 8.43 0.99 -37.09
C LEU A 599 9.36 1.21 -38.28
N LYS A 600 8.84 1.62 -39.44
CA LYS A 600 9.66 1.96 -40.62
C LYS A 600 10.58 3.16 -40.39
N LYS A 601 10.22 4.07 -39.48
CA LYS A 601 11.01 5.27 -39.15
C LYS A 601 12.06 5.00 -38.07
N ILE A 602 12.00 3.83 -37.42
CA ILE A 602 12.92 3.45 -36.36
C ILE A 602 14.18 2.86 -37.01
N GLU A 603 15.30 3.58 -36.84
CA GLU A 603 16.63 3.16 -37.29
C GLU A 603 17.22 2.03 -36.41
N ASP A 604 16.65 1.79 -35.22
CA ASP A 604 17.07 0.69 -34.36
C ASP A 604 16.84 -0.67 -35.05
N THR A 605 17.90 -1.47 -35.09
CA THR A 605 17.96 -2.83 -35.66
C THR A 605 18.24 -3.88 -34.59
N SER A 606 18.05 -3.52 -33.32
CA SER A 606 18.11 -4.46 -32.20
C SER A 606 17.20 -5.68 -32.45
N PRO A 607 17.55 -6.85 -31.90
CA PRO A 607 16.79 -8.08 -32.15
C PRO A 607 15.33 -7.96 -31.74
N ASP A 608 15.02 -7.22 -30.68
CA ASP A 608 13.65 -7.02 -30.20
C ASP A 608 12.87 -6.08 -31.15
N THR A 609 13.50 -5.04 -31.71
CA THR A 609 12.89 -4.17 -32.72
C THR A 609 12.62 -4.91 -34.03
N GLU A 610 13.57 -5.72 -34.51
CA GLU A 610 13.38 -6.58 -35.69
C GLU A 610 12.24 -7.59 -35.47
N TYR A 611 12.10 -8.15 -34.27
CA TYR A 611 11.00 -9.04 -33.94
C TYR A 611 9.63 -8.32 -33.99
N VAL A 612 9.55 -7.11 -33.43
CA VAL A 612 8.30 -6.32 -33.47
C VAL A 612 7.97 -5.87 -34.90
N LYS A 613 8.97 -5.58 -35.73
CA LYS A 613 8.78 -5.35 -37.19
C LYS A 613 8.18 -6.59 -37.86
N ALA A 614 8.64 -7.79 -37.53
CA ALA A 614 8.06 -9.03 -38.05
C ALA A 614 6.59 -9.22 -37.66
N ILE A 615 6.23 -8.99 -36.39
CA ILE A 615 4.83 -9.01 -35.92
C ILE A 615 3.97 -8.04 -36.74
N ALA A 616 4.41 -6.79 -36.86
CA ALA A 616 3.64 -5.75 -37.56
C ALA A 616 3.47 -6.08 -39.06
N ALA A 617 4.52 -6.56 -39.71
CA ALA A 617 4.48 -6.98 -41.12
C ALA A 617 3.54 -8.19 -41.32
N ASN A 618 3.60 -9.20 -40.44
CA ASN A 618 2.75 -10.38 -40.57
C ASN A 618 1.26 -10.04 -40.43
N ARG A 619 0.92 -9.21 -39.44
CA ARG A 619 -0.46 -8.70 -39.24
C ARG A 619 -1.00 -7.86 -40.40
N LEU A 620 -0.13 -7.35 -41.27
CA LEU A 620 -0.50 -6.64 -42.50
C LEU A 620 -0.49 -7.55 -43.73
N ASN A 621 -0.31 -8.87 -43.56
CA ASN A 621 -0.13 -9.87 -44.62
C ASN A 621 1.11 -9.62 -45.50
N ASN A 622 2.12 -8.90 -45.00
CA ASN A 622 3.40 -8.70 -45.68
C ASN A 622 4.39 -9.82 -45.29
N VAL A 623 4.05 -11.05 -45.66
CA VAL A 623 4.75 -12.27 -45.20
C VAL A 623 6.25 -12.25 -45.51
N ASN A 624 6.65 -11.81 -46.71
CA ASN A 624 8.07 -11.78 -47.10
C ASN A 624 8.91 -10.87 -46.18
N GLU A 625 8.42 -9.66 -45.91
CA GLU A 625 9.08 -8.72 -45.00
C GLU A 625 9.10 -9.28 -43.57
N ALA A 626 8.02 -9.92 -43.15
CA ALA A 626 7.92 -10.52 -41.82
C ALA A 626 8.97 -11.62 -41.61
N VAL A 627 9.15 -12.51 -42.60
CA VAL A 627 10.17 -13.57 -42.57
C VAL A 627 11.58 -12.99 -42.50
N ILE A 628 11.88 -11.94 -43.29
CA ILE A 628 13.20 -11.27 -43.28
C ILE A 628 13.50 -10.71 -41.89
N HIS A 629 12.59 -9.93 -41.32
CA HIS A 629 12.77 -9.32 -40.01
C HIS A 629 12.87 -10.38 -38.89
N LEU A 630 12.05 -11.43 -38.93
CA LEU A 630 12.11 -12.52 -37.96
C LEU A 630 13.45 -13.28 -38.03
N ARG A 631 13.96 -13.51 -39.24
CA ARG A 631 15.28 -14.11 -39.46
C ARG A 631 16.38 -13.26 -38.85
N ASN A 632 16.35 -11.95 -39.09
CA ASN A 632 17.34 -11.02 -38.55
C ASN A 632 17.32 -11.04 -37.01
N ALA A 633 16.12 -10.99 -36.42
CA ALA A 633 15.94 -11.04 -34.97
C ALA A 633 16.53 -12.33 -34.36
N ILE A 634 16.18 -13.50 -34.90
CA ILE A 634 16.67 -14.80 -34.42
C ILE A 634 18.18 -14.98 -34.65
N THR A 635 18.71 -14.46 -35.76
CA THR A 635 20.15 -14.53 -36.05
C THR A 635 20.96 -13.75 -35.02
N GLN A 636 20.48 -12.56 -34.63
CA GLN A 636 21.12 -11.74 -33.60
C GLN A 636 20.90 -12.30 -32.18
N LYS A 637 19.73 -12.88 -31.89
CA LYS A 637 19.36 -13.42 -30.57
C LYS A 637 18.63 -14.78 -30.73
N PRO A 638 19.38 -15.90 -30.76
CA PRO A 638 18.82 -17.23 -31.02
C PRO A 638 17.70 -17.66 -30.06
N SER A 639 17.69 -17.17 -28.82
CA SER A 639 16.64 -17.45 -27.84
C SER A 639 15.25 -16.94 -28.26
N LEU A 640 15.17 -15.98 -29.20
CA LEU A 640 13.89 -15.54 -29.76
C LEU A 640 13.17 -16.63 -30.57
N LYS A 641 13.89 -17.68 -31.02
CA LYS A 641 13.26 -18.82 -31.70
C LYS A 641 12.29 -19.56 -30.77
N GLU A 642 12.65 -19.74 -29.50
CA GLU A 642 11.78 -20.39 -28.51
C GLU A 642 10.53 -19.56 -28.19
N ILE A 643 10.64 -18.23 -28.27
CA ILE A 643 9.50 -17.32 -28.11
C ILE A 643 8.60 -17.41 -29.34
N ALA A 644 9.17 -17.37 -30.56
CA ALA A 644 8.41 -17.49 -31.81
C ALA A 644 7.62 -18.80 -31.92
N GLN A 645 8.12 -19.90 -31.34
CA GLN A 645 7.40 -21.18 -31.29
C GLN A 645 6.12 -21.14 -30.43
N LYS A 646 5.90 -20.06 -29.68
CA LYS A 646 4.77 -19.88 -28.75
C LYS A 646 3.97 -18.61 -29.03
N ASP A 647 4.46 -17.77 -29.93
CA ASP A 647 3.88 -16.47 -30.26
C ASP A 647 2.94 -16.61 -31.46
N GLY A 648 1.64 -16.41 -31.22
CA GLY A 648 0.61 -16.53 -32.24
C GLY A 648 0.75 -15.52 -33.40
N ASP A 649 1.54 -14.46 -33.22
CA ASP A 649 1.78 -13.46 -34.27
C ASP A 649 2.80 -13.88 -35.33
N VAL A 650 3.68 -14.84 -35.04
CA VAL A 650 4.81 -15.20 -35.93
C VAL A 650 5.08 -16.70 -36.03
N LEU A 651 4.36 -17.53 -35.28
CA LEU A 651 4.58 -18.98 -35.25
C LEU A 651 4.49 -19.62 -36.64
N ASP A 652 3.57 -19.16 -37.48
CA ASP A 652 3.37 -19.62 -38.86
C ASP A 652 4.54 -19.27 -39.79
N LEU A 653 5.31 -18.23 -39.47
CA LEU A 653 6.50 -17.84 -40.23
C LEU A 653 7.68 -18.78 -40.02
N LEU A 654 7.70 -19.54 -38.91
CA LEU A 654 8.81 -20.45 -38.61
C LEU A 654 8.94 -21.56 -39.65
N ASP A 655 7.81 -22.06 -40.17
CA ASP A 655 7.81 -23.08 -41.22
C ASP A 655 8.48 -22.56 -42.50
N LEU A 656 8.33 -21.27 -42.80
CA LEU A 656 8.94 -20.60 -43.96
C LEU A 656 10.45 -20.36 -43.76
N LEU A 657 10.87 -20.11 -42.52
CA LEU A 657 12.29 -19.91 -42.19
C LEU A 657 13.13 -21.19 -42.36
N ASP A 658 12.55 -22.35 -42.11
CA ASP A 658 13.24 -23.64 -42.21
C ASP A 658 13.26 -24.18 -43.67
N LEU A 659 12.38 -23.70 -44.56
CA LEU A 659 12.37 -24.05 -45.99
C LEU A 659 13.54 -23.43 -46.78
N ASP A 660 14.03 -22.25 -46.39
CA ASP A 660 15.17 -21.57 -47.03
C ASP A 660 16.54 -22.20 -46.66
N LYS A 661 16.57 -23.26 -45.84
CA LYS A 661 17.78 -24.01 -45.48
C LYS A 661 17.97 -25.31 -46.28
N LYS A 662 17.07 -25.66 -47.20
CA LYS A 662 17.14 -26.88 -48.01
C LYS A 662 17.64 -26.65 -49.42
#